data_AF-A0A4U7ERM5-F1
#
_entry.id   AF-A0A4U7ERM5-F1
#
_cell.length_a   1.000
_cell.length_b   1.000
_cell.length_c   1.000
_cell.angle_alpha   90.00
_cell.angle_beta   90.00
_cell.angle_gamma   90.00
#
_symmetry.space_group_name_H-M   'P 1'
#
loop_
_entity.id
_entity.type
_entity.pdbx_description
1 polymer ?
#
loop_
_entity_poly.entity_id
_entity_poly.type
_entity_poly.pdbx_seq_one_letter_code
_entity_poly.pdbx_strand_id
1 'polypeptide(L)'
;MASRCTFRFDPEEAGAVADATAEIAGEWHCPHDAHPAADRCVFHLSSDARDDLGVDPDAVAERLRDVAGERGKAAKRLLGARLDDVSIRHEIVTAADKHPLDLRGATVTGTLDLSASEFEGRIDLSGAEIGAIEWTESEFDAPVDLSGAVVRGETTLTGAVFEGDVDLADATFEGPVDVREGRFNGDTSLREARFRDAAAFDGAEFRGDANLLDDDVCFEDVRFDAPVSFTKAGFRYADFVGCEFRDTATFDRATFGGDAEFADATFAATATFASTTFERDAAFERTTFGDRVDFAEARLDGDTAFAGATFEAPATFAGAEFRGRDNLEDDDLSFAGATFEAPATFAGAILGFADFARLTAEDDLVFDETRFTEDLVFEDATLASLSCDEARFKSDASFEGVGVDGDATFRGAEFEGGDNVDDDDLSFADAVFGGDVDFLSAEFGYSDFSDAAFGGEAVFDESRFDDDLAFSDATFDDRASFDECRFDDDAAFERATFAGAASFRGAEFDGGDNVRDDDVTFADAAFAGEADFYRAEFEYANFEGAAFERTANFEATHFAGEGDFRDGAFRGEATFAEARFDDDATFEDAAFREAVSFLGVEFVGDYHEDDDAAFSGAVFDSEADFREVEFGQAGFDDARFRGPVSFRESLFGRTRFEDAVCDESVDLSFTRFTEPVSFDGIAFESGVTADEARFESDASFAESAFEEGATFRGVEFQGGAHTVTDADFEAVTFGDSADFKLAEFRVADFSGAEFEGTALFERTVFEDDSTFRNAAFGASSIFSRSRFLEESDFSSCRFDGEAHFDELRFEKDSTFADAEFEGDATFRSAEFEGSSNMHNDDASFEAATFRGTADFDKASFLYANFTHTTFAQDAAFTDAEFEHSVVFRPRPAESETLVDLNDAVVRGGTLGQPEQGDAFYDCTHAEVREITLDDDHCTHGLFNHFRFCNTDFHGFDFTAHKTYLARNNWEIHTFAATEAVDRSGSETEFTPARLENTYLKAKNCASDFGDRKAAAEFFIKEMAYRRRKNWLAAFTREEAVSPVNRTKAIGKWVGNKVLHQTCGYGERLWRVVYVSAVTVFIWGVLYTTTTQGTTGSSGLTTQGIGGLSNLLSPEGAVVLGKNMYFSMVTFTTLGYGDIQPVGSTARALAGLEAFLGALLVALVVFVLGRRVAW
;
A
#
# COMPACT_ATOMS: atom_id res chain seq x y z
N MET A 1 17.12 118.48 -50.27
CA MET A 1 16.34 117.93 -49.15
C MET A 1 15.92 116.56 -49.62
N ALA A 2 16.55 115.50 -49.13
CA ALA A 2 16.08 114.15 -49.41
C ALA A 2 14.67 114.01 -48.83
N SER A 3 13.73 113.51 -49.64
CA SER A 3 12.39 113.17 -49.17
C SER A 3 12.48 111.91 -48.34
N ARG A 4 11.77 111.85 -47.21
CA ARG A 4 11.66 110.61 -46.42
C ARG A 4 10.82 109.58 -47.19
N CYS A 5 11.10 108.30 -46.97
CA CYS A 5 10.29 107.20 -47.49
C CYS A 5 8.82 107.35 -47.05
N THR A 6 7.89 107.09 -47.96
CA THR A 6 6.43 107.16 -47.72
C THR A 6 5.82 105.84 -47.22
N PHE A 7 6.62 104.78 -47.10
CA PHE A 7 6.14 103.46 -46.66
C PHE A 7 5.61 103.50 -45.23
N ARG A 8 4.53 102.75 -45.02
CA ARG A 8 3.85 102.58 -43.74
C ARG A 8 3.62 101.10 -43.49
N PHE A 9 3.79 100.70 -42.24
CA PHE A 9 3.58 99.32 -41.80
C PHE A 9 2.53 99.33 -40.70
N ASP A 10 1.49 98.52 -40.89
CA ASP A 10 0.48 98.24 -39.86
C ASP A 10 0.69 96.82 -39.36
N PRO A 11 1.16 96.65 -38.11
CA PRO A 11 1.36 95.32 -37.52
C PRO A 11 0.07 94.49 -37.46
N GLU A 12 -1.10 95.12 -37.29
CA GLU A 12 -2.39 94.41 -37.18
C GLU A 12 -2.89 93.88 -38.54
N GLU A 13 -2.63 94.58 -39.65
CA GLU A 13 -2.98 94.11 -41.01
C GLU A 13 -1.96 93.08 -41.58
N ALA A 14 -0.72 93.05 -41.05
CA ALA A 14 0.35 92.20 -41.53
C ALA A 14 0.39 90.79 -40.91
N GLY A 15 -0.54 90.47 -39.99
CA GLY A 15 -0.63 89.15 -39.36
C GLY A 15 0.44 88.84 -38.31
N ALA A 16 1.11 89.87 -37.77
CA ALA A 16 2.14 89.69 -36.75
C ALA A 16 1.54 89.23 -35.41
N VAL A 17 2.17 88.25 -34.77
CA VAL A 17 1.75 87.66 -33.48
C VAL A 17 1.55 88.75 -32.42
N ALA A 18 0.49 88.62 -31.61
CA ALA A 18 0.02 89.68 -30.70
C ALA A 18 1.02 90.07 -29.60
N ASP A 19 1.98 89.21 -29.26
CA ASP A 19 2.95 89.45 -28.16
C ASP A 19 4.24 90.18 -28.65
N ALA A 20 4.75 89.86 -29.85
CA ALA A 20 5.97 90.46 -30.42
C ALA A 20 5.82 91.95 -30.82
N THR A 21 4.59 92.46 -30.90
CA THR A 21 4.28 93.82 -31.40
C THR A 21 4.07 94.87 -30.31
N ALA A 22 4.19 94.50 -29.03
CA ALA A 22 3.91 95.38 -27.88
C ALA A 22 4.65 96.74 -27.89
N GLU A 23 5.81 96.84 -28.56
CA GLU A 23 6.59 98.08 -28.70
C GLU A 23 6.18 99.01 -29.87
N ILE A 24 5.27 98.59 -30.75
CA ILE A 24 4.81 99.37 -31.93
C ILE A 24 3.28 99.51 -31.87
N ALA A 25 2.80 100.40 -31.02
CA ALA A 25 1.38 100.77 -30.98
C ALA A 25 1.04 101.76 -32.12
N GLY A 26 0.42 101.28 -33.21
CA GLY A 26 -0.11 102.07 -34.33
C GLY A 26 0.76 102.12 -35.60
N GLU A 27 0.28 102.82 -36.64
CA GLU A 27 0.87 102.92 -37.99
C GLU A 27 2.34 103.42 -37.98
N TRP A 28 3.30 102.52 -38.24
CA TRP A 28 4.74 102.84 -38.30
C TRP A 28 5.11 103.50 -39.64
N HIS A 29 6.03 104.47 -39.60
CA HIS A 29 6.52 105.18 -40.79
C HIS A 29 8.02 104.98 -40.97
N CYS A 30 8.45 104.66 -42.19
CA CYS A 30 9.85 104.40 -42.49
C CYS A 30 10.75 105.62 -42.22
N PRO A 31 11.83 105.48 -41.42
CA PRO A 31 12.69 106.59 -41.05
C PRO A 31 13.76 106.94 -42.10
N HIS A 32 13.98 106.06 -43.08
CA HIS A 32 15.02 106.17 -44.10
C HIS A 32 14.67 107.18 -45.21
N ASP A 33 15.71 107.75 -45.82
CA ASP A 33 15.58 108.61 -46.99
C ASP A 33 15.09 107.80 -48.20
N ALA A 34 14.16 108.38 -48.96
CA ALA A 34 13.72 107.82 -50.22
C ALA A 34 14.84 107.90 -51.27
N HIS A 35 14.84 106.96 -52.21
CA HIS A 35 15.74 107.01 -53.35
C HIS A 35 15.53 108.32 -54.13
N PRO A 36 16.57 108.98 -54.68
CA PRO A 36 16.42 110.28 -55.35
C PRO A 36 15.41 110.34 -56.50
N ALA A 37 15.06 109.18 -57.05
CA ALA A 37 14.11 108.99 -58.15
C ALA A 37 12.82 108.23 -57.75
N ALA A 38 12.57 108.01 -56.46
CA ALA A 38 11.34 107.40 -55.96
C ALA A 38 10.85 108.05 -54.65
N ASP A 39 9.64 107.71 -54.22
CA ASP A 39 9.05 108.14 -52.94
C ASP A 39 9.28 107.12 -51.81
N ARG A 40 10.03 106.05 -52.09
CA ARG A 40 10.39 104.99 -51.14
C ARG A 40 11.91 104.79 -51.06
N CYS A 41 12.41 104.27 -49.94
CA CYS A 41 13.81 103.88 -49.82
C CYS A 41 14.05 102.58 -50.59
N VAL A 42 15.33 102.22 -50.79
CA VAL A 42 15.71 101.02 -51.56
C VAL A 42 15.07 99.73 -51.01
N PHE A 43 14.85 99.63 -49.69
CA PHE A 43 14.24 98.48 -49.01
C PHE A 43 12.71 98.38 -49.17
N HIS A 44 11.99 99.45 -49.53
CA HIS A 44 10.52 99.43 -49.69
C HIS A 44 10.05 99.57 -51.15
N LEU A 45 11.01 99.58 -52.09
CA LEU A 45 10.76 99.45 -53.53
C LEU A 45 10.57 97.97 -53.89
N SER A 46 9.73 97.69 -54.90
CA SER A 46 9.68 96.36 -55.52
C SER A 46 10.95 96.11 -56.33
N SER A 47 11.25 94.82 -56.58
CA SER A 47 12.32 94.36 -57.46
C SER A 47 12.36 95.11 -58.80
N ASP A 48 11.25 95.07 -59.55
CA ASP A 48 11.09 95.79 -60.82
C ASP A 48 11.41 97.31 -60.71
N ALA A 49 11.06 97.92 -59.58
CA ALA A 49 11.29 99.35 -59.37
C ALA A 49 12.76 99.65 -59.02
N ARG A 50 13.50 98.71 -58.43
CA ARG A 50 14.96 98.84 -58.24
C ARG A 50 15.70 98.66 -59.55
N ASP A 51 15.31 97.68 -60.35
CA ASP A 51 15.87 97.43 -61.68
C ASP A 51 15.69 98.62 -62.61
N ASP A 52 14.48 99.20 -62.66
CA ASP A 52 14.17 100.42 -63.43
C ASP A 52 15.02 101.63 -62.98
N LEU A 53 15.49 101.62 -61.73
CA LEU A 53 16.33 102.65 -61.12
C LEU A 53 17.83 102.32 -61.17
N GLY A 54 18.22 101.14 -61.70
CA GLY A 54 19.60 100.67 -61.78
C GLY A 54 20.23 100.35 -60.43
N VAL A 55 19.42 100.02 -59.42
CA VAL A 55 19.89 99.59 -58.10
C VAL A 55 20.05 98.07 -58.13
N ASP A 56 21.29 97.62 -58.27
CA ASP A 56 21.67 96.21 -58.30
C ASP A 56 21.54 95.54 -56.91
N PRO A 57 21.24 94.22 -56.80
CA PRO A 57 21.12 93.51 -55.52
C PRO A 57 22.34 93.64 -54.60
N ASP A 58 23.57 93.66 -55.15
CA ASP A 58 24.80 93.87 -54.38
C ASP A 58 24.79 95.22 -53.64
N ALA A 59 24.21 96.26 -54.25
CA ALA A 59 24.07 97.58 -53.62
C ALA A 59 23.01 97.60 -52.51
N VAL A 60 21.98 96.75 -52.61
CA VAL A 60 20.99 96.56 -51.54
C VAL A 60 21.61 95.81 -50.36
N ALA A 61 22.40 94.75 -50.62
CA ALA A 61 23.13 94.00 -49.60
C ALA A 61 24.19 94.86 -48.90
N GLU A 62 24.98 95.65 -49.63
CA GLU A 62 25.94 96.61 -49.05
C GLU A 62 25.22 97.62 -48.16
N ARG A 63 24.07 98.15 -48.60
CA ARG A 63 23.28 99.09 -47.80
C ARG A 63 22.66 98.43 -46.57
N LEU A 64 22.24 97.17 -46.65
CA LEU A 64 21.74 96.41 -45.50
C LEU A 64 22.85 96.21 -44.45
N ARG A 65 24.06 95.86 -44.89
CA ARG A 65 25.25 95.75 -44.04
C ARG A 65 25.58 97.07 -43.35
N ASP A 66 25.54 98.19 -44.07
CA ASP A 66 25.71 99.52 -43.48
C ASP A 66 24.67 99.79 -42.37
N VAL A 67 23.40 99.50 -42.64
CA VAL A 67 22.29 99.70 -41.68
C VAL A 67 22.48 98.84 -40.43
N ALA A 68 22.92 97.58 -40.58
CA ALA A 68 23.22 96.71 -39.45
C ALA A 68 24.30 97.31 -38.52
N GLY A 69 25.30 98.01 -39.08
CA GLY A 69 26.35 98.71 -38.35
C GLY A 69 26.01 100.13 -37.85
N GLU A 70 24.83 100.68 -38.17
CA GLU A 70 24.41 102.02 -37.73
C GLU A 70 24.04 102.05 -36.22
N ARG A 71 23.99 103.23 -35.59
CA ARG A 71 23.51 103.41 -34.21
C ARG A 71 22.07 103.92 -34.16
N GLY A 72 21.28 103.35 -33.26
CA GLY A 72 19.97 103.83 -32.82
C GLY A 72 18.80 103.03 -33.38
N LYS A 73 17.79 102.80 -32.52
CA LYS A 73 16.57 102.02 -32.80
C LYS A 73 15.88 102.37 -34.12
N ALA A 74 15.81 103.66 -34.46
CA ALA A 74 15.13 104.09 -35.68
C ALA A 74 15.93 103.76 -36.95
N ALA A 75 17.27 103.76 -36.90
CA ALA A 75 18.09 103.52 -38.07
C ALA A 75 18.04 102.05 -38.52
N LYS A 76 17.88 101.12 -37.58
CA LYS A 76 17.87 99.67 -37.85
C LYS A 76 16.48 99.07 -38.11
N ARG A 77 15.43 99.90 -38.18
CA ARG A 77 14.04 99.45 -38.40
C ARG A 77 13.66 99.47 -39.87
N LEU A 78 13.53 98.26 -40.43
CA LEU A 78 13.21 97.95 -41.82
C LEU A 78 11.93 97.10 -41.93
N LEU A 79 10.91 97.40 -41.12
CA LEU A 79 9.64 96.67 -41.09
C LEU A 79 9.00 96.59 -42.49
N GLY A 80 8.53 95.41 -42.88
CA GLY A 80 7.88 95.18 -44.17
C GLY A 80 8.79 95.45 -45.37
N ALA A 81 10.11 95.39 -45.20
CA ALA A 81 11.06 95.52 -46.30
C ALA A 81 10.81 94.44 -47.35
N ARG A 82 11.00 94.78 -48.62
CA ARG A 82 11.07 93.79 -49.70
C ARG A 82 12.52 93.64 -50.10
N LEU A 83 13.01 92.44 -50.30
CA LEU A 83 14.37 92.12 -50.68
C LEU A 83 14.32 91.02 -51.76
N ASP A 84 15.31 90.99 -52.66
CA ASP A 84 15.46 89.92 -53.66
C ASP A 84 16.49 88.92 -53.12
N ASP A 85 17.54 88.57 -53.88
CA ASP A 85 18.71 87.89 -53.35
C ASP A 85 19.56 88.86 -52.51
N VAL A 86 19.91 88.46 -51.29
CA VAL A 86 20.74 89.24 -50.38
C VAL A 86 21.89 88.35 -49.91
N SER A 87 23.11 88.66 -50.36
CA SER A 87 24.33 87.94 -49.98
C SER A 87 25.26 88.82 -49.15
N ILE A 88 25.50 88.40 -47.90
CA ILE A 88 26.50 88.95 -46.97
C ILE A 88 27.36 87.76 -46.54
N ARG A 89 28.15 87.21 -47.46
CA ARG A 89 29.04 86.06 -47.22
C ARG A 89 30.46 86.50 -46.86
N HIS A 90 31.16 85.74 -46.01
CA HIS A 90 32.55 86.00 -45.60
C HIS A 90 32.78 87.37 -44.94
N GLU A 91 31.78 87.89 -44.23
CA GLU A 91 31.84 89.22 -43.61
C GLU A 91 31.71 89.13 -42.08
N ILE A 92 32.24 90.14 -41.38
CA ILE A 92 31.99 90.35 -39.94
C ILE A 92 31.11 91.59 -39.81
N VAL A 93 29.87 91.41 -39.40
CA VAL A 93 28.86 92.46 -39.24
C VAL A 93 28.82 92.93 -37.79
N THR A 94 29.68 93.89 -37.47
CA THR A 94 29.83 94.41 -36.10
C THR A 94 28.64 95.25 -35.65
N ALA A 95 28.20 95.11 -34.40
CA ALA A 95 27.06 95.83 -33.85
C ALA A 95 27.49 97.11 -33.12
N ALA A 96 27.08 98.28 -33.63
CA ALA A 96 27.45 99.55 -32.99
C ALA A 96 26.70 99.85 -31.67
N ASP A 97 25.57 99.16 -31.42
CA ASP A 97 24.75 99.18 -30.21
C ASP A 97 23.82 97.94 -30.13
N LYS A 98 23.08 97.80 -29.02
CA LYS A 98 22.17 96.66 -28.73
C LYS A 98 20.83 96.69 -29.47
N HIS A 99 20.58 97.64 -30.37
CA HIS A 99 19.31 97.64 -31.11
C HIS A 99 19.34 96.59 -32.23
N PRO A 100 18.26 95.80 -32.42
CA PRO A 100 18.22 94.76 -33.44
C PRO A 100 18.15 95.34 -34.86
N LEU A 101 18.63 94.57 -35.83
CA LEU A 101 18.25 94.70 -37.23
C LEU A 101 16.81 94.18 -37.38
N ASP A 102 15.85 95.11 -37.38
CA ASP A 102 14.41 94.83 -37.26
C ASP A 102 13.78 94.76 -38.65
N LEU A 103 13.67 93.54 -39.18
CA LEU A 103 13.14 93.13 -40.49
C LEU A 103 11.77 92.43 -40.37
N ARG A 104 11.02 92.71 -39.31
CA ARG A 104 9.71 92.08 -39.10
C ARG A 104 8.74 92.28 -40.25
N GLY A 105 8.03 91.22 -40.62
CA GLY A 105 7.11 91.20 -41.74
C GLY A 105 7.76 91.46 -43.11
N ALA A 106 9.09 91.36 -43.22
CA ALA A 106 9.78 91.54 -44.50
C ALA A 106 9.46 90.41 -45.49
N THR A 107 9.60 90.69 -46.78
CA THR A 107 9.50 89.70 -47.86
C THR A 107 10.84 89.62 -48.58
N VAL A 108 11.58 88.52 -48.42
CA VAL A 108 12.78 88.19 -49.21
C VAL A 108 12.34 87.22 -50.30
N THR A 109 12.28 87.64 -51.57
CA THR A 109 11.81 86.76 -52.65
C THR A 109 12.88 85.77 -53.13
N GLY A 110 14.17 86.07 -52.90
CA GLY A 110 15.31 85.23 -53.25
C GLY A 110 15.97 84.58 -52.03
N THR A 111 17.27 84.28 -52.13
CA THR A 111 18.05 83.68 -51.03
C THR A 111 18.61 84.75 -50.10
N LEU A 112 18.47 84.53 -48.79
CA LEU A 112 19.21 85.23 -47.74
C LEU A 112 20.49 84.44 -47.42
N ASP A 113 21.57 84.78 -48.13
CA ASP A 113 22.88 84.13 -48.06
C ASP A 113 23.79 84.87 -47.07
N LEU A 114 24.03 84.28 -45.91
CA LEU A 114 24.89 84.78 -44.84
C LEU A 114 26.11 83.87 -44.61
N SER A 115 26.42 82.96 -45.53
CA SER A 115 27.37 81.88 -45.28
C SER A 115 28.77 82.36 -44.93
N ALA A 116 29.40 81.66 -44.00
CA ALA A 116 30.75 81.91 -43.49
C ALA A 116 30.95 83.35 -42.96
N SER A 117 29.93 83.91 -42.31
CA SER A 117 29.92 85.28 -41.77
C SER A 117 29.61 85.32 -40.28
N GLU A 118 30.04 86.38 -39.60
CA GLU A 118 29.86 86.60 -38.15
C GLU A 118 28.94 87.81 -37.92
N PHE A 119 27.91 87.65 -37.10
CA PHE A 119 26.91 88.69 -36.79
C PHE A 119 26.88 89.00 -35.30
N GLU A 120 27.40 90.17 -34.91
CA GLU A 120 27.46 90.60 -33.50
C GLU A 120 26.11 91.10 -32.94
N GLY A 121 25.12 91.38 -33.80
CA GLY A 121 23.89 92.10 -33.44
C GLY A 121 22.62 91.30 -33.68
N ARG A 122 21.61 91.47 -32.81
CA ARG A 122 20.30 90.77 -32.90
C ARG A 122 19.64 90.98 -34.28
N ILE A 123 19.12 89.90 -34.86
CA ILE A 123 18.34 89.91 -36.11
C ILE A 123 16.88 89.57 -35.77
N ASP A 124 15.94 90.36 -36.26
CA ASP A 124 14.50 90.14 -36.01
C ASP A 124 13.75 90.08 -37.35
N LEU A 125 13.41 88.86 -37.74
CA LEU A 125 12.70 88.43 -38.95
C LEU A 125 11.30 87.90 -38.62
N SER A 126 10.75 88.21 -37.45
CA SER A 126 9.43 87.69 -37.07
C SER A 126 8.34 88.07 -38.08
N GLY A 127 7.52 87.09 -38.47
CA GLY A 127 6.49 87.19 -39.49
C GLY A 127 6.98 87.43 -40.92
N ALA A 128 8.28 87.25 -41.21
CA ALA A 128 8.83 87.45 -42.55
C ALA A 128 8.48 86.31 -43.53
N GLU A 129 8.33 86.63 -44.82
CA GLU A 129 8.28 85.64 -45.89
C GLU A 129 9.64 85.58 -46.59
N ILE A 130 10.32 84.43 -46.61
CA ILE A 130 11.69 84.26 -47.12
C ILE A 130 11.71 83.22 -48.25
N GLY A 131 12.45 83.50 -49.32
CA GLY A 131 12.57 82.63 -50.48
C GLY A 131 13.42 81.40 -50.18
N ALA A 132 14.65 81.60 -49.72
CA ALA A 132 15.54 80.54 -49.23
C ALA A 132 16.54 81.13 -48.21
N ILE A 133 17.12 80.28 -47.36
CA ILE A 133 18.12 80.64 -46.35
C ILE A 133 19.40 79.84 -46.63
N GLU A 134 20.56 80.51 -46.64
CA GLU A 134 21.87 79.87 -46.84
C GLU A 134 22.87 80.49 -45.87
N TRP A 135 23.06 79.86 -44.71
CA TRP A 135 23.87 80.35 -43.58
C TRP A 135 24.95 79.34 -43.20
N THR A 136 25.41 78.51 -44.14
CA THR A 136 26.47 77.51 -43.91
C THR A 136 27.70 78.14 -43.23
N GLU A 137 28.20 77.52 -42.15
CA GLU A 137 29.38 77.94 -41.38
C GLU A 137 29.33 79.41 -40.87
N SER A 138 28.14 79.97 -40.66
CA SER A 138 27.97 81.32 -40.08
C SER A 138 27.93 81.31 -38.55
N GLU A 139 28.20 82.46 -37.92
CA GLU A 139 28.24 82.65 -36.47
C GLU A 139 27.35 83.84 -36.06
N PHE A 140 26.48 83.64 -35.07
CA PHE A 140 25.56 84.66 -34.56
C PHE A 140 25.77 84.86 -33.05
N ASP A 141 26.38 85.98 -32.66
CA ASP A 141 26.68 86.29 -31.25
C ASP A 141 25.46 86.73 -30.43
N ALA A 142 24.40 87.15 -31.12
CA ALA A 142 23.20 87.75 -30.53
C ALA A 142 21.94 87.07 -31.08
N PRO A 143 20.79 87.19 -30.39
CA PRO A 143 19.60 86.41 -30.73
C PRO A 143 19.11 86.59 -32.17
N VAL A 144 18.53 85.53 -32.72
CA VAL A 144 17.90 85.49 -34.05
C VAL A 144 16.43 85.12 -33.87
N ASP A 145 15.53 86.02 -34.26
CA ASP A 145 14.08 85.84 -34.13
C ASP A 145 13.45 85.68 -35.51
N LEU A 146 12.86 84.52 -35.77
CA LEU A 146 12.17 84.07 -36.97
C LEU A 146 10.73 83.63 -36.64
N SER A 147 10.20 84.02 -35.48
CA SER A 147 8.88 83.62 -35.02
C SER A 147 7.78 83.98 -36.03
N GLY A 148 6.93 83.02 -36.39
CA GLY A 148 5.86 83.17 -37.40
C GLY A 148 6.35 83.40 -38.83
N ALA A 149 7.65 83.23 -39.13
CA ALA A 149 8.18 83.39 -40.47
C ALA A 149 7.77 82.23 -41.40
N VAL A 150 7.68 82.49 -42.71
CA VAL A 150 7.41 81.49 -43.74
C VAL A 150 8.58 81.42 -44.72
N VAL A 151 9.34 80.33 -44.72
CA VAL A 151 10.45 80.09 -45.65
C VAL A 151 9.96 79.16 -46.77
N ARG A 152 9.93 79.64 -48.01
CA ARG A 152 9.35 78.91 -49.15
C ARG A 152 10.26 77.87 -49.78
N GLY A 153 11.56 78.05 -49.68
CA GLY A 153 12.60 77.25 -50.33
C GLY A 153 13.55 76.61 -49.33
N GLU A 154 14.73 76.20 -49.81
CA GLU A 154 15.74 75.50 -49.00
C GLU A 154 16.29 76.39 -47.89
N THR A 155 16.49 75.79 -46.71
CA THR A 155 17.12 76.40 -45.54
C THR A 155 18.38 75.62 -45.17
N THR A 156 19.56 76.16 -45.50
CA THR A 156 20.85 75.54 -45.18
C THR A 156 21.51 76.28 -44.03
N LEU A 157 21.73 75.58 -42.92
CA LEU A 157 22.38 76.03 -41.68
C LEU A 157 23.56 75.11 -41.31
N THR A 158 24.10 74.33 -42.26
CA THR A 158 25.16 73.34 -42.00
C THR A 158 26.37 74.00 -41.32
N GLY A 159 26.76 73.51 -40.15
CA GLY A 159 27.89 74.04 -39.38
C GLY A 159 27.71 75.47 -38.83
N ALA A 160 26.50 76.04 -38.87
CA ALA A 160 26.22 77.35 -38.28
C ALA A 160 26.30 77.30 -36.75
N VAL A 161 26.72 78.41 -36.13
CA VAL A 161 26.89 78.57 -34.69
C VAL A 161 26.03 79.72 -34.19
N PHE A 162 25.16 79.46 -33.22
CA PHE A 162 24.31 80.45 -32.57
C PHE A 162 24.70 80.56 -31.10
N GLU A 163 25.38 81.64 -30.74
CA GLU A 163 25.74 81.95 -29.34
C GLU A 163 24.57 82.63 -28.59
N GLY A 164 23.63 83.25 -29.31
CA GLY A 164 22.40 83.81 -28.76
C GLY A 164 21.15 83.00 -29.14
N ASP A 165 20.06 83.26 -28.41
CA ASP A 165 18.79 82.54 -28.54
C ASP A 165 18.21 82.56 -29.97
N VAL A 166 17.60 81.45 -30.37
CA VAL A 166 16.96 81.29 -31.69
C VAL A 166 15.46 81.03 -31.49
N ASP A 167 14.64 81.99 -31.91
CA ASP A 167 13.18 81.86 -31.84
C ASP A 167 12.60 81.55 -33.22
N LEU A 168 12.01 80.36 -33.36
CA LEU A 168 11.37 79.81 -34.55
C LEU A 168 9.90 79.44 -34.26
N ALA A 169 9.33 79.92 -33.15
CA ALA A 169 7.96 79.60 -32.78
C ALA A 169 6.98 79.98 -33.92
N ASP A 170 5.99 79.14 -34.21
CA ASP A 170 5.02 79.31 -35.31
C ASP A 170 5.63 79.40 -36.74
N ALA A 171 6.93 79.16 -36.91
CA ALA A 171 7.57 79.26 -38.23
C ALA A 171 7.12 78.13 -39.16
N THR A 172 7.00 78.41 -40.46
CA THR A 172 6.68 77.42 -41.49
C THR A 172 7.78 77.31 -42.53
N PHE A 173 8.36 76.12 -42.68
CA PHE A 173 9.33 75.77 -43.72
C PHE A 173 8.63 74.96 -44.81
N GLU A 174 8.47 75.53 -46.02
CA GLU A 174 7.87 74.85 -47.18
C GLU A 174 8.88 73.98 -47.96
N GLY A 175 10.18 74.29 -47.88
CA GLY A 175 11.28 73.54 -48.52
C GLY A 175 12.18 72.81 -47.52
N PRO A 176 13.21 72.07 -48.00
CA PRO A 176 14.06 71.24 -47.14
C PRO A 176 14.92 72.08 -46.20
N VAL A 177 15.21 71.54 -45.02
CA VAL A 177 16.00 72.18 -43.96
C VAL A 177 17.22 71.32 -43.63
N ASP A 178 18.43 71.85 -43.78
CA ASP A 178 19.70 71.18 -43.45
C ASP A 178 20.44 71.93 -42.35
N VAL A 179 20.46 71.37 -41.14
CA VAL A 179 21.11 71.91 -39.93
C VAL A 179 22.25 71.00 -39.47
N ARG A 180 22.84 70.22 -40.40
CA ARG A 180 23.87 69.23 -40.03
C ARG A 180 25.08 69.91 -39.38
N GLU A 181 25.54 69.35 -38.27
CA GLU A 181 26.67 69.87 -37.48
C GLU A 181 26.48 71.31 -36.96
N GLY A 182 25.24 71.82 -36.93
CA GLY A 182 24.92 73.13 -36.34
C GLY A 182 25.10 73.14 -34.82
N ARG A 183 25.43 74.29 -34.25
CA ARG A 183 25.65 74.47 -32.80
C ARG A 183 24.76 75.59 -32.28
N PHE A 184 23.84 75.26 -31.39
CA PHE A 184 22.95 76.18 -30.70
C PHE A 184 23.40 76.27 -29.25
N ASN A 185 24.25 77.25 -28.94
CA ASN A 185 24.72 77.49 -27.57
C ASN A 185 23.75 78.37 -26.77
N GLY A 186 22.85 79.09 -27.45
CA GLY A 186 21.69 79.76 -26.84
C GLY A 186 20.41 78.94 -26.99
N ASP A 187 19.39 79.33 -26.22
CA ASP A 187 18.11 78.61 -26.16
C ASP A 187 17.38 78.66 -27.50
N THR A 188 16.80 77.54 -27.92
CA THR A 188 16.15 77.42 -29.23
C THR A 188 14.68 77.03 -29.10
N SER A 189 13.76 77.89 -29.51
CA SER A 189 12.33 77.56 -29.53
C SER A 189 11.85 77.29 -30.94
N LEU A 190 11.23 76.15 -31.17
CA LEU A 190 10.52 75.78 -32.39
C LEU A 190 9.03 75.56 -32.13
N ARG A 191 8.49 75.98 -30.98
CA ARG A 191 7.09 75.70 -30.59
C ARG A 191 6.10 75.96 -31.72
N GLU A 192 5.20 75.02 -31.99
CA GLU A 192 4.19 75.07 -33.06
C GLU A 192 4.75 75.25 -34.50
N ALA A 193 6.06 75.07 -34.71
CA ALA A 193 6.67 75.18 -36.05
C ALA A 193 6.24 74.02 -36.97
N ARG A 194 6.29 74.28 -38.28
CA ARG A 194 5.83 73.35 -39.33
C ARG A 194 6.88 73.15 -40.40
N PHE A 195 7.33 71.91 -40.55
CA PHE A 195 8.25 71.48 -41.61
C PHE A 195 7.46 70.70 -42.66
N ARG A 196 7.37 71.22 -43.90
CA ARG A 196 6.61 70.60 -45.00
C ARG A 196 7.43 69.63 -45.85
N ASP A 197 8.75 69.72 -45.80
CA ASP A 197 9.72 68.92 -46.55
C ASP A 197 10.81 68.42 -45.58
N ALA A 198 11.75 67.61 -46.08
CA ALA A 198 12.71 66.90 -45.25
C ALA A 198 13.59 67.84 -44.39
N ALA A 199 13.83 67.46 -43.13
CA ALA A 199 14.66 68.21 -42.20
C ALA A 199 15.80 67.35 -41.63
N ALA A 200 17.05 67.83 -41.71
CA ALA A 200 18.23 67.10 -41.26
C ALA A 200 19.00 67.89 -40.19
N PHE A 201 18.93 67.44 -38.95
CA PHE A 201 19.64 67.94 -37.77
C PHE A 201 20.83 67.03 -37.39
N ASP A 202 21.36 66.24 -38.34
CA ASP A 202 22.39 65.25 -38.02
C ASP A 202 23.65 65.89 -37.41
N GLY A 203 24.06 65.42 -36.24
CA GLY A 203 25.22 65.96 -35.54
C GLY A 203 25.05 67.39 -35.00
N ALA A 204 23.82 67.94 -35.00
CA ALA A 204 23.55 69.23 -34.38
C ALA A 204 23.71 69.15 -32.85
N GLU A 205 24.19 70.21 -32.21
CA GLU A 205 24.37 70.29 -30.76
C GLU A 205 23.51 71.44 -30.19
N PHE A 206 22.60 71.13 -29.26
CA PHE A 206 21.76 72.09 -28.53
C PHE A 206 22.24 72.16 -27.07
N ARG A 207 22.73 73.33 -26.65
CA ARG A 207 23.47 73.56 -25.39
C ARG A 207 23.15 74.92 -24.76
N GLY A 208 21.86 75.28 -24.69
CA GLY A 208 21.34 76.53 -24.13
C GLY A 208 21.89 76.94 -22.75
N ASP A 209 21.56 78.18 -22.37
CA ASP A 209 22.22 78.91 -21.30
C ASP A 209 21.62 78.51 -19.94
N ALA A 210 22.33 77.65 -19.19
CA ALA A 210 21.94 76.90 -17.98
C ALA A 210 21.41 77.67 -16.73
N ASN A 211 20.96 78.91 -16.88
CA ASN A 211 20.51 79.77 -15.77
C ASN A 211 19.00 79.66 -15.48
N LEU A 212 18.25 79.01 -16.37
CA LEU A 212 16.87 78.61 -16.17
C LEU A 212 16.82 77.07 -16.23
N LEU A 213 15.91 76.49 -15.46
CA LEU A 213 15.64 75.06 -15.53
C LEU A 213 14.78 74.87 -16.79
N ASP A 214 15.17 73.93 -17.64
CA ASP A 214 14.32 73.32 -18.67
C ASP A 214 14.02 74.16 -19.94
N ASP A 215 15.03 74.75 -20.60
CA ASP A 215 14.81 75.61 -21.79
C ASP A 215 15.83 75.53 -22.96
N ASP A 216 16.71 74.52 -23.04
CA ASP A 216 17.73 74.45 -24.11
C ASP A 216 17.13 74.38 -25.53
N VAL A 217 16.25 73.40 -25.81
CA VAL A 217 15.47 73.36 -27.06
C VAL A 217 14.03 72.88 -26.83
N CYS A 218 13.08 73.62 -27.41
CA CYS A 218 11.65 73.35 -27.30
C CYS A 218 11.06 73.08 -28.70
N PHE A 219 10.64 71.84 -28.94
CA PHE A 219 9.88 71.36 -30.09
C PHE A 219 8.40 71.12 -29.76
N GLU A 220 7.86 71.67 -28.68
CA GLU A 220 6.46 71.48 -28.28
C GLU A 220 5.49 71.78 -29.45
N ASP A 221 4.57 70.85 -29.72
CA ASP A 221 3.58 70.91 -30.81
C ASP A 221 4.18 71.14 -32.23
N VAL A 222 5.47 70.80 -32.44
CA VAL A 222 6.09 70.85 -33.77
C VAL A 222 5.52 69.77 -34.66
N ARG A 223 5.36 70.10 -35.94
CA ARG A 223 4.89 69.16 -36.95
C ARG A 223 5.86 68.99 -38.11
N PHE A 224 6.30 67.75 -38.32
CA PHE A 224 7.09 67.31 -39.47
C PHE A 224 6.18 66.54 -40.44
N ASP A 225 5.88 67.12 -41.61
CA ASP A 225 5.06 66.49 -42.67
C ASP A 225 5.89 65.52 -43.57
N ALA A 226 7.21 65.51 -43.45
CA ALA A 226 8.18 64.77 -44.26
C ALA A 226 9.34 64.25 -43.38
N PRO A 227 10.24 63.39 -43.88
CA PRO A 227 11.25 62.73 -43.04
C PRO A 227 12.16 63.69 -42.29
N VAL A 228 12.40 63.40 -41.01
CA VAL A 228 13.31 64.16 -40.15
C VAL A 228 14.42 63.25 -39.59
N SER A 229 15.65 63.75 -39.57
CA SER A 229 16.79 63.03 -39.00
C SER A 229 17.53 63.89 -37.99
N PHE A 230 17.74 63.33 -36.81
CA PHE A 230 18.52 63.81 -35.68
C PHE A 230 19.70 62.85 -35.40
N THR A 231 20.21 62.16 -36.43
CA THR A 231 21.26 61.15 -36.27
C THR A 231 22.49 61.78 -35.62
N LYS A 232 22.94 61.26 -34.48
CA LYS A 232 24.05 61.83 -33.67
C LYS A 232 23.84 63.26 -33.17
N ALA A 233 22.60 63.76 -33.14
CA ALA A 233 22.33 65.05 -32.51
C ALA A 233 22.58 64.96 -30.99
N GLY A 234 23.06 66.06 -30.41
CA GLY A 234 23.29 66.20 -28.98
C GLY A 234 22.31 67.20 -28.39
N PHE A 235 21.50 66.75 -27.44
CA PHE A 235 20.55 67.54 -26.68
C PHE A 235 20.99 67.57 -25.23
N ARG A 236 20.90 68.72 -24.56
CA ARG A 236 21.12 68.80 -23.12
C ARG A 236 19.81 68.90 -22.34
N TYR A 237 18.76 69.47 -22.90
CA TYR A 237 17.37 69.30 -22.49
C TYR A 237 16.54 69.44 -23.77
N ALA A 238 15.58 68.55 -24.01
CA ALA A 238 14.77 68.64 -25.22
C ALA A 238 13.31 68.28 -24.94
N ASP A 239 12.44 69.23 -25.26
CA ASP A 239 10.99 69.11 -25.13
C ASP A 239 10.36 68.84 -26.50
N PHE A 240 9.87 67.63 -26.73
CA PHE A 240 9.11 67.18 -27.89
C PHE A 240 7.63 66.91 -27.57
N VAL A 241 7.10 67.47 -26.48
CA VAL A 241 5.72 67.23 -26.05
C VAL A 241 4.73 67.60 -27.16
N GLY A 242 3.79 66.69 -27.45
CA GLY A 242 2.78 66.90 -28.49
C GLY A 242 3.30 66.95 -29.94
N CYS A 243 4.58 66.63 -30.19
CA CYS A 243 5.14 66.61 -31.54
C CYS A 243 4.39 65.65 -32.47
N GLU A 244 4.16 66.07 -33.72
CA GLU A 244 3.63 65.22 -34.79
C GLU A 244 4.71 64.90 -35.84
N PHE A 245 5.23 63.67 -35.85
CA PHE A 245 6.09 63.13 -36.88
C PHE A 245 5.26 62.30 -37.87
N ARG A 246 4.97 62.85 -39.06
CA ARG A 246 4.05 62.21 -40.03
C ARG A 246 4.73 61.30 -41.06
N ASP A 247 6.06 61.29 -41.06
CA ASP A 247 6.92 60.45 -41.89
C ASP A 247 8.13 60.00 -41.02
N THR A 248 9.10 59.28 -41.58
CA THR A 248 10.21 58.68 -40.83
C THR A 248 10.93 59.68 -39.94
N ALA A 249 11.10 59.33 -38.66
CA ALA A 249 11.87 60.11 -37.68
C ALA A 249 13.07 59.29 -37.17
N THR A 250 14.28 59.80 -37.36
CA THR A 250 15.52 59.08 -36.99
C THR A 250 16.26 59.83 -35.89
N PHE A 251 16.49 59.17 -34.76
CA PHE A 251 17.28 59.63 -33.61
C PHE A 251 18.54 58.77 -33.38
N ASP A 252 18.89 57.88 -34.31
CA ASP A 252 19.99 56.93 -34.17
C ASP A 252 21.29 57.57 -33.63
N ARG A 253 21.79 57.02 -32.53
CA ARG A 253 22.99 57.49 -31.82
C ARG A 253 22.94 58.95 -31.38
N ALA A 254 21.76 59.53 -31.23
CA ALA A 254 21.61 60.80 -30.55
C ALA A 254 22.00 60.67 -29.07
N THR A 255 22.31 61.78 -28.42
CA THR A 255 22.62 61.84 -26.99
C THR A 255 21.78 62.92 -26.33
N PHE A 256 20.97 62.52 -25.36
CA PHE A 256 20.21 63.39 -24.47
C PHE A 256 20.93 63.45 -23.13
N GLY A 257 21.72 64.49 -22.89
CA GLY A 257 22.50 64.71 -21.67
C GLY A 257 21.68 65.27 -20.48
N GLY A 258 20.42 65.60 -20.72
CA GLY A 258 19.40 65.95 -19.73
C GLY A 258 18.06 65.39 -20.17
N ASP A 259 16.99 65.82 -19.50
CA ASP A 259 15.69 65.18 -19.65
C ASP A 259 15.14 65.34 -21.08
N ALA A 260 14.50 64.28 -21.57
CA ALA A 260 13.96 64.17 -22.92
C ALA A 260 12.46 63.88 -22.85
N GLU A 261 11.65 64.87 -23.18
CA GLU A 261 10.20 64.84 -23.02
C GLU A 261 9.52 64.57 -24.36
N PHE A 262 8.90 63.41 -24.54
CA PHE A 262 8.12 63.01 -25.72
C PHE A 262 6.64 62.77 -25.39
N ALA A 263 6.19 63.14 -24.19
CA ALA A 263 4.81 62.92 -23.77
C ALA A 263 3.79 63.43 -24.80
N ASP A 264 2.75 62.64 -25.05
CA ASP A 264 1.69 62.91 -26.03
C ASP A 264 2.19 63.10 -27.50
N ALA A 265 3.43 62.75 -27.82
CA ALA A 265 3.93 62.78 -29.20
C ALA A 265 3.30 61.69 -30.07
N THR A 266 3.28 61.91 -31.39
CA THR A 266 2.76 60.95 -32.38
C THR A 266 3.79 60.70 -33.47
N PHE A 267 4.23 59.45 -33.61
CA PHE A 267 5.04 58.94 -34.70
C PHE A 267 4.18 58.13 -35.66
N ALA A 268 3.71 58.73 -36.75
CA ALA A 268 2.80 58.08 -37.69
C ALA A 268 3.48 57.13 -38.69
N ALA A 269 4.81 57.13 -38.74
CA ALA A 269 5.65 56.27 -39.57
C ALA A 269 6.87 55.82 -38.75
N THR A 270 7.73 55.00 -39.36
CA THR A 270 8.89 54.40 -38.67
C THR A 270 9.69 55.41 -37.85
N ALA A 271 9.88 55.12 -36.57
CA ALA A 271 10.73 55.87 -35.64
C ALA A 271 11.92 55.00 -35.22
N THR A 272 13.12 55.57 -35.16
CA THR A 272 14.32 54.80 -34.75
C THR A 272 15.15 55.59 -33.76
N PHE A 273 15.45 54.96 -32.63
CA PHE A 273 16.26 55.41 -31.51
C PHE A 273 17.44 54.44 -31.30
N ALA A 274 17.85 53.69 -32.33
CA ALA A 274 18.88 52.68 -32.21
C ALA A 274 20.22 53.26 -31.70
N SER A 275 20.78 52.63 -30.68
CA SER A 275 21.98 53.08 -29.97
C SER A 275 21.94 54.53 -29.46
N THR A 276 20.75 55.08 -29.19
CA THR A 276 20.59 56.40 -28.56
C THR A 276 20.98 56.32 -27.09
N THR A 277 21.51 57.42 -26.54
CA THR A 277 21.83 57.52 -25.12
C THR A 277 21.00 58.61 -24.46
N PHE A 278 20.22 58.23 -23.45
CA PHE A 278 19.54 59.12 -22.53
C PHE A 278 20.32 59.05 -21.21
N GLU A 279 21.08 60.10 -20.89
CA GLU A 279 21.89 60.16 -19.66
C GLU A 279 21.04 60.49 -18.43
N ARG A 280 19.81 60.95 -18.66
CA ARG A 280 18.83 61.47 -17.72
C ARG A 280 17.44 60.96 -18.12
N ASP A 281 16.37 61.59 -17.66
CA ASP A 281 15.04 60.99 -17.62
C ASP A 281 14.39 61.09 -19.03
N ALA A 282 13.67 60.05 -19.44
CA ALA A 282 13.08 59.95 -20.77
C ALA A 282 11.59 59.62 -20.69
N ALA A 283 10.75 60.60 -21.03
CA ALA A 283 9.31 60.57 -20.86
C ALA A 283 8.62 60.32 -22.21
N PHE A 284 7.98 59.16 -22.38
CA PHE A 284 7.20 58.76 -23.57
C PHE A 284 5.73 58.49 -23.22
N GLU A 285 5.21 59.03 -22.14
CA GLU A 285 3.86 58.76 -21.66
C GLU A 285 2.81 59.18 -22.70
N ARG A 286 1.84 58.29 -22.94
CA ARG A 286 0.77 58.48 -23.93
C ARG A 286 1.27 58.77 -25.35
N THR A 287 2.52 58.44 -25.65
CA THR A 287 3.07 58.50 -27.02
C THR A 287 2.39 57.45 -27.89
N THR A 288 2.09 57.81 -29.14
CA THR A 288 1.58 56.86 -30.14
C THR A 288 2.64 56.58 -31.19
N PHE A 289 3.06 55.32 -31.31
CA PHE A 289 3.89 54.81 -32.41
C PHE A 289 2.98 54.04 -33.39
N GLY A 290 2.60 54.70 -34.49
CA GLY A 290 1.69 54.15 -35.52
C GLY A 290 2.35 53.23 -36.56
N ASP A 291 3.67 53.05 -36.48
CA ASP A 291 4.47 52.16 -37.34
C ASP A 291 5.72 51.70 -36.55
N ARG A 292 6.57 50.87 -37.16
CA ARG A 292 7.72 50.22 -36.49
C ARG A 292 8.57 51.20 -35.68
N VAL A 293 8.83 50.88 -34.41
CA VAL A 293 9.76 51.61 -33.55
C VAL A 293 10.96 50.76 -33.17
N ASP A 294 12.15 51.36 -33.17
CA ASP A 294 13.43 50.66 -32.97
C ASP A 294 14.27 51.32 -31.87
N PHE A 295 14.29 50.74 -30.68
CA PHE A 295 15.13 51.12 -29.53
C PHE A 295 16.31 50.16 -29.33
N ALA A 296 16.70 49.40 -30.35
CA ALA A 296 17.75 48.39 -30.20
C ALA A 296 19.08 49.02 -29.74
N GLU A 297 19.72 48.39 -28.74
CA GLU A 297 20.97 48.86 -28.11
C GLU A 297 20.90 50.29 -27.54
N ALA A 298 19.70 50.85 -27.32
CA ALA A 298 19.54 52.13 -26.64
C ALA A 298 19.98 52.02 -25.17
N ARG A 299 20.53 53.11 -24.64
CA ARG A 299 21.00 53.19 -23.26
C ARG A 299 20.25 54.30 -22.55
N LEU A 300 19.53 53.94 -21.49
CA LEU A 300 18.70 54.82 -20.69
C LEU A 300 19.20 54.76 -19.24
N ASP A 301 20.02 55.75 -18.89
CA ASP A 301 20.70 55.86 -17.58
C ASP A 301 19.87 56.66 -16.55
N GLY A 302 18.68 57.14 -16.91
CA GLY A 302 17.69 57.70 -16.01
C GLY A 302 16.31 57.10 -16.23
N ASP A 303 15.34 57.60 -15.47
CA ASP A 303 14.02 56.98 -15.37
C ASP A 303 13.27 57.12 -16.70
N THR A 304 12.65 56.02 -17.15
CA THR A 304 12.01 55.95 -18.45
C THR A 304 10.55 55.57 -18.33
N ALA A 305 9.66 56.44 -18.80
CA ALA A 305 8.22 56.23 -18.70
C ALA A 305 7.56 56.05 -20.06
N PHE A 306 7.03 54.87 -20.34
CA PHE A 306 6.14 54.55 -21.46
C PHE A 306 4.68 54.39 -20.99
N ALA A 307 4.33 54.92 -19.82
CA ALA A 307 3.00 54.73 -19.23
C ALA A 307 1.88 55.17 -20.18
N GLY A 308 0.96 54.25 -20.49
CA GLY A 308 -0.15 54.47 -21.42
C GLY A 308 0.25 54.73 -22.88
N ALA A 309 1.48 54.44 -23.29
CA ALA A 309 1.90 54.52 -24.69
C ALA A 309 1.21 53.44 -25.54
N THR A 310 1.08 53.69 -26.84
CA THR A 310 0.47 52.76 -27.80
C THR A 310 1.44 52.44 -28.93
N PHE A 311 1.64 51.17 -29.21
CA PHE A 311 2.49 50.64 -30.27
C PHE A 311 1.62 49.85 -31.26
N GLU A 312 1.24 50.48 -32.39
CA GLU A 312 0.32 49.88 -33.40
C GLU A 312 1.04 48.90 -34.34
N ALA A 313 2.37 48.83 -34.28
CA ALA A 313 3.23 48.04 -35.15
C ALA A 313 4.47 47.56 -34.37
N PRO A 314 5.28 46.62 -34.92
CA PRO A 314 6.32 45.95 -34.15
C PRO A 314 7.31 46.90 -33.48
N ALA A 315 7.59 46.64 -32.20
CA ALA A 315 8.53 47.40 -31.38
C ALA A 315 9.73 46.52 -31.00
N THR A 316 10.95 47.06 -31.09
CA THR A 316 12.16 46.33 -30.64
C THR A 316 12.94 47.14 -29.62
N PHE A 317 13.21 46.53 -28.48
CA PHE A 317 14.07 46.98 -27.39
C PHE A 317 15.26 46.00 -27.21
N ALA A 318 15.53 45.16 -28.21
CA ALA A 318 16.58 44.15 -28.14
C ALA A 318 17.95 44.74 -27.78
N GLY A 319 18.58 44.18 -26.74
CA GLY A 319 19.86 44.64 -26.23
C GLY A 319 19.87 46.06 -25.62
N ALA A 320 18.70 46.66 -25.38
CA ALA A 320 18.62 47.95 -24.69
C ALA A 320 19.01 47.80 -23.21
N GLU A 321 19.56 48.86 -22.62
CA GLU A 321 19.93 48.93 -21.21
C GLU A 321 19.13 50.04 -20.53
N PHE A 322 18.28 49.68 -19.56
CA PHE A 322 17.54 50.58 -18.69
C PHE A 322 18.10 50.43 -17.27
N ARG A 323 18.75 51.46 -16.75
CA ARG A 323 19.57 51.35 -15.52
C ARG A 323 19.10 52.18 -14.33
N GLY A 324 18.21 53.16 -14.54
CA GLY A 324 17.75 54.04 -13.47
C GLY A 324 18.76 55.05 -12.94
N ARG A 325 18.28 56.08 -12.23
CA ARG A 325 19.13 56.97 -11.43
C ARG A 325 19.09 56.60 -9.96
N ASP A 326 20.19 56.01 -9.48
CA ASP A 326 20.44 55.76 -8.05
C ASP A 326 19.34 54.90 -7.40
N ASN A 327 19.58 53.57 -7.30
CA ASN A 327 18.79 52.47 -6.71
C ASN A 327 18.11 52.77 -5.34
N LEU A 328 17.28 53.80 -5.25
CA LEU A 328 16.66 54.32 -4.03
C LEU A 328 15.16 54.61 -4.21
N GLU A 329 14.68 54.73 -5.45
CA GLU A 329 13.28 54.91 -5.82
C GLU A 329 12.94 53.82 -6.86
N ASP A 330 11.83 53.11 -6.66
CA ASP A 330 11.41 51.95 -7.46
C ASP A 330 10.68 52.43 -8.74
N ASP A 331 11.37 53.12 -9.65
CA ASP A 331 10.73 53.76 -10.82
C ASP A 331 11.59 53.88 -12.11
N ASP A 332 12.61 53.02 -12.28
CA ASP A 332 13.53 53.04 -13.42
C ASP A 332 12.84 52.93 -14.80
N LEU A 333 11.89 52.00 -14.95
CA LEU A 333 11.18 51.74 -16.19
C LEU A 333 9.70 51.46 -15.95
N SER A 334 8.81 52.21 -16.59
CA SER A 334 7.36 51.99 -16.49
C SER A 334 6.70 51.87 -17.86
N PHE A 335 6.16 50.69 -18.17
CA PHE A 335 5.18 50.41 -19.23
C PHE A 335 3.74 50.29 -18.70
N ALA A 336 3.47 50.72 -17.46
CA ALA A 336 2.15 50.60 -16.84
C ALA A 336 1.01 51.10 -17.74
N GLY A 337 0.04 50.22 -18.01
CA GLY A 337 -1.11 50.51 -18.86
C GLY A 337 -0.80 50.79 -20.34
N ALA A 338 0.42 50.50 -20.82
CA ALA A 338 0.75 50.59 -22.24
C ALA A 338 0.05 49.50 -23.06
N THR A 339 -0.05 49.71 -24.38
CA THR A 339 -0.68 48.76 -25.31
C THR A 339 0.26 48.45 -26.48
N PHE A 340 0.56 47.16 -26.67
CA PHE A 340 1.23 46.63 -27.85
C PHE A 340 0.19 45.91 -28.73
N GLU A 341 -0.17 46.48 -29.88
CA GLU A 341 -1.10 45.85 -30.84
C GLU A 341 -0.38 44.89 -31.83
N ALA A 342 0.95 44.79 -31.73
CA ALA A 342 1.83 44.01 -32.59
C ALA A 342 3.06 43.54 -31.78
N PRO A 343 3.87 42.60 -32.31
CA PRO A 343 4.93 41.97 -31.53
C PRO A 343 5.95 42.96 -30.97
N ALA A 344 6.31 42.76 -29.70
CA ALA A 344 7.30 43.54 -28.97
C ALA A 344 8.40 42.62 -28.41
N THR A 345 9.66 42.97 -28.63
CA THR A 345 10.80 42.18 -28.14
C THR A 345 11.78 43.00 -27.33
N PHE A 346 12.16 42.47 -26.18
CA PHE A 346 13.18 42.92 -25.25
C PHE A 346 14.39 41.97 -25.24
N ALA A 347 14.52 41.10 -26.25
CA ALA A 347 15.50 40.02 -26.21
C ALA A 347 16.94 40.53 -25.92
N GLY A 348 17.59 39.93 -24.93
CA GLY A 348 18.92 40.30 -24.47
C GLY A 348 19.03 41.69 -23.83
N ALA A 349 17.92 42.34 -23.47
CA ALA A 349 17.93 43.61 -22.76
C ALA A 349 18.40 43.44 -21.30
N ILE A 350 18.78 44.57 -20.69
CA ILE A 350 19.09 44.66 -19.27
C ILE A 350 18.15 45.70 -18.67
N LEU A 351 17.29 45.27 -17.76
CA LEU A 351 16.26 46.09 -17.12
C LEU A 351 16.55 46.19 -15.62
N GLY A 352 16.54 47.40 -15.06
CA GLY A 352 16.48 47.66 -13.63
C GLY A 352 15.08 47.34 -13.08
N PHE A 353 14.54 48.21 -12.22
CA PHE A 353 13.14 48.11 -11.83
C PHE A 353 12.24 48.25 -13.07
N ALA A 354 11.27 47.36 -13.26
CA ALA A 354 10.41 47.37 -14.43
C ALA A 354 8.92 47.12 -14.11
N ASP A 355 8.09 48.14 -14.31
CA ASP A 355 6.64 48.12 -14.09
C ASP A 355 5.88 47.91 -15.42
N PHE A 356 5.30 46.73 -15.60
CA PHE A 356 4.38 46.35 -16.68
C PHE A 356 2.93 46.17 -16.19
N ALA A 357 2.58 46.70 -15.02
CA ALA A 357 1.25 46.50 -14.43
C ALA A 357 0.13 47.01 -15.36
N ARG A 358 -0.93 46.20 -15.51
CA ARG A 358 -2.09 46.45 -16.37
C ARG A 358 -1.73 46.70 -17.84
N LEU A 359 -0.55 46.26 -18.30
CA LEU A 359 -0.18 46.28 -19.71
C LEU A 359 -1.13 45.38 -20.53
N THR A 360 -1.41 45.79 -21.77
CA THR A 360 -2.07 44.93 -22.77
C THR A 360 -1.13 44.64 -23.92
N ALA A 361 -0.82 43.37 -24.18
CA ALA A 361 -0.13 42.91 -25.38
C ALA A 361 -1.08 42.02 -26.20
N GLU A 362 -1.51 42.50 -27.37
CA GLU A 362 -2.42 41.77 -28.27
C GLU A 362 -1.71 40.77 -29.20
N ASP A 363 -0.37 40.73 -29.15
CA ASP A 363 0.51 39.86 -29.94
C ASP A 363 1.78 39.52 -29.12
N ASP A 364 2.76 38.84 -29.71
CA ASP A 364 3.91 38.28 -29.00
C ASP A 364 4.72 39.30 -28.19
N LEU A 365 4.89 39.03 -26.89
CA LEU A 365 5.76 39.77 -25.98
C LEU A 365 6.95 38.90 -25.56
N VAL A 366 8.16 39.29 -25.98
CA VAL A 366 9.37 38.45 -25.88
C VAL A 366 10.45 39.10 -25.03
N PHE A 367 10.89 38.39 -23.99
CA PHE A 367 11.98 38.72 -23.05
C PHE A 367 13.11 37.69 -23.07
N ASP A 368 13.26 36.90 -24.12
CA ASP A 368 14.33 35.88 -24.20
C ASP A 368 15.72 36.45 -23.89
N GLU A 369 16.53 35.73 -23.10
CA GLU A 369 17.87 36.14 -22.67
C GLU A 369 17.93 37.49 -21.92
N THR A 370 16.79 38.05 -21.49
CA THR A 370 16.72 39.34 -20.76
C THR A 370 17.21 39.17 -19.34
N ARG A 371 17.83 40.22 -18.80
CA ARG A 371 18.27 40.28 -17.41
C ARG A 371 17.54 41.39 -16.67
N PHE A 372 16.69 41.00 -15.73
CA PHE A 372 16.08 41.89 -14.76
C PHE A 372 17.02 41.95 -13.55
N THR A 373 17.55 43.12 -13.24
CA THR A 373 18.53 43.31 -12.16
C THR A 373 17.91 43.78 -10.85
N GLU A 374 16.67 44.25 -10.89
CA GLU A 374 15.83 44.66 -9.76
C GLU A 374 14.39 44.17 -10.03
N ASP A 375 13.41 44.63 -9.24
CA ASP A 375 12.06 44.05 -9.21
C ASP A 375 11.30 44.22 -10.54
N LEU A 376 10.46 43.22 -10.83
CA LEU A 376 9.60 43.16 -12.00
C LEU A 376 8.13 43.05 -11.58
N VAL A 377 7.26 43.85 -12.20
CA VAL A 377 5.82 43.84 -11.91
C VAL A 377 5.00 43.66 -13.19
N PHE A 378 4.21 42.60 -13.27
CA PHE A 378 3.24 42.27 -14.34
C PHE A 378 1.79 42.23 -13.84
N GLU A 379 1.54 42.72 -12.62
CA GLU A 379 0.22 42.69 -11.97
C GLU A 379 -0.94 43.09 -12.91
N ASP A 380 -1.97 42.25 -12.99
CA ASP A 380 -3.18 42.45 -13.80
C ASP A 380 -2.91 42.68 -15.32
N ALA A 381 -1.74 42.30 -15.86
CA ALA A 381 -1.47 42.42 -17.29
C ALA A 381 -2.27 41.39 -18.10
N THR A 382 -2.61 41.76 -19.35
CA THR A 382 -3.31 40.88 -20.30
C THR A 382 -2.45 40.68 -21.54
N LEU A 383 -2.02 39.45 -21.79
CA LEU A 383 -1.02 39.09 -22.79
C LEU A 383 -1.59 38.05 -23.75
N ALA A 384 -1.34 38.22 -25.05
CA ALA A 384 -1.68 37.19 -26.05
C ALA A 384 -0.72 35.99 -25.98
N SER A 385 0.56 36.24 -25.72
CA SER A 385 1.61 35.23 -25.46
C SER A 385 2.77 35.89 -24.70
N LEU A 386 3.60 35.07 -24.06
CA LEU A 386 4.77 35.53 -23.30
C LEU A 386 5.94 34.58 -23.51
N SER A 387 7.13 35.10 -23.82
CA SER A 387 8.35 34.31 -23.93
C SER A 387 9.43 34.91 -23.05
N CYS A 388 9.96 34.13 -22.13
CA CYS A 388 10.99 34.50 -21.15
C CYS A 388 12.10 33.42 -21.14
N ASP A 389 12.35 32.76 -22.26
CA ASP A 389 13.34 31.68 -22.37
C ASP A 389 14.75 32.22 -22.04
N GLU A 390 15.47 31.52 -21.15
CA GLU A 390 16.78 31.92 -20.63
C GLU A 390 16.83 33.32 -19.97
N ALA A 391 15.68 33.86 -19.55
CA ALA A 391 15.62 35.11 -18.80
C ALA A 391 16.13 34.93 -17.36
N ARG A 392 16.67 35.99 -16.78
CA ARG A 392 17.19 35.99 -15.40
C ARG A 392 16.55 37.10 -14.59
N PHE A 393 15.93 36.73 -13.48
CA PHE A 393 15.27 37.61 -12.53
C PHE A 393 16.09 37.60 -11.24
N LYS A 394 16.83 38.69 -10.99
CA LYS A 394 17.77 38.77 -9.86
C LYS A 394 17.14 39.23 -8.54
N SER A 395 15.91 39.69 -8.62
CA SER A 395 15.10 40.26 -7.54
C SER A 395 13.66 39.78 -7.78
N ASP A 396 12.74 40.27 -6.97
CA ASP A 396 11.36 39.80 -6.93
C ASP A 396 10.65 40.01 -8.27
N ALA A 397 9.91 38.99 -8.72
CA ALA A 397 9.14 39.02 -9.95
C ALA A 397 7.66 38.70 -9.67
N SER A 398 6.81 39.73 -9.75
CA SER A 398 5.36 39.56 -9.58
C SER A 398 4.66 39.48 -10.93
N PHE A 399 3.93 38.40 -11.14
CA PHE A 399 2.98 38.12 -12.22
C PHE A 399 1.56 37.93 -11.67
N GLU A 400 1.26 38.48 -10.48
CA GLU A 400 -0.03 38.29 -9.80
C GLU A 400 -1.20 38.72 -10.70
N GLY A 401 -2.19 37.85 -10.85
CA GLY A 401 -3.38 38.11 -11.66
C GLY A 401 -3.13 38.28 -13.17
N VAL A 402 -1.94 37.92 -13.68
CA VAL A 402 -1.65 38.00 -15.11
C VAL A 402 -2.57 37.05 -15.89
N GLY A 403 -3.11 37.53 -17.01
CA GLY A 403 -3.86 36.70 -17.95
C GLY A 403 -3.08 36.51 -19.25
N VAL A 404 -2.68 35.29 -19.56
CA VAL A 404 -2.03 34.93 -20.84
C VAL A 404 -2.98 34.07 -21.65
N ASP A 405 -3.53 34.59 -22.76
CA ASP A 405 -4.53 33.87 -23.56
C ASP A 405 -3.92 32.70 -24.38
N GLY A 406 -2.67 32.84 -24.82
CA GLY A 406 -1.92 31.86 -25.60
C GLY A 406 -0.77 31.23 -24.81
N ASP A 407 0.31 30.85 -25.51
CA ASP A 407 1.42 30.12 -24.91
C ASP A 407 2.32 31.04 -24.07
N ALA A 408 2.84 30.52 -22.95
CA ALA A 408 3.82 31.16 -22.10
C ALA A 408 5.06 30.26 -21.93
N THR A 409 6.27 30.75 -22.23
CA THR A 409 7.50 29.94 -22.09
C THR A 409 8.53 30.62 -21.19
N PHE A 410 9.16 29.82 -20.34
CA PHE A 410 10.16 30.21 -19.35
C PHE A 410 11.30 29.18 -19.32
N ARG A 411 11.65 28.59 -20.48
CA ARG A 411 12.60 27.49 -20.53
C ARG A 411 13.98 27.94 -20.06
N GLY A 412 14.54 27.28 -19.05
CA GLY A 412 15.82 27.66 -18.47
C GLY A 412 15.85 29.08 -17.87
N ALA A 413 14.69 29.62 -17.50
CA ALA A 413 14.62 30.87 -16.76
C ALA A 413 15.14 30.66 -15.33
N GLU A 414 15.79 31.68 -14.76
CA GLU A 414 16.31 31.64 -13.39
C GLU A 414 15.68 32.78 -12.57
N PHE A 415 14.99 32.43 -11.50
CA PHE A 415 14.39 33.35 -10.53
C PHE A 415 15.18 33.27 -9.22
N GLU A 416 16.17 34.17 -9.04
CA GLU A 416 17.08 34.16 -7.88
C GLU A 416 16.45 34.78 -6.63
N GLY A 417 15.53 35.74 -6.78
CA GLY A 417 14.88 36.39 -5.65
C GLY A 417 15.69 37.45 -4.89
N GLY A 418 15.02 38.21 -4.02
CA GLY A 418 15.63 39.22 -3.16
C GLY A 418 16.24 38.64 -1.87
N ASP A 419 17.08 39.43 -1.17
CA ASP A 419 17.65 39.03 0.16
C ASP A 419 16.57 38.99 1.29
N ASN A 420 15.28 39.17 1.00
CA ASN A 420 14.21 39.38 1.98
C ASN A 420 13.47 38.06 2.29
N VAL A 421 13.74 37.50 3.46
CA VAL A 421 13.21 36.21 3.95
C VAL A 421 11.69 36.19 4.25
N ASP A 422 10.94 37.24 3.92
CA ASP A 422 9.52 37.40 4.33
C ASP A 422 8.56 37.58 3.14
N ASP A 423 9.05 37.72 1.90
CA ASP A 423 8.25 38.00 0.68
C ASP A 423 8.66 37.06 -0.46
N ASP A 424 7.72 36.72 -1.35
CA ASP A 424 7.90 35.70 -2.39
C ASP A 424 8.80 36.18 -3.53
N ASP A 425 9.85 35.42 -3.88
CA ASP A 425 10.79 35.78 -4.98
C ASP A 425 10.09 35.80 -6.35
N LEU A 426 9.13 34.90 -6.53
CA LEU A 426 8.28 34.80 -7.70
C LEU A 426 6.83 34.63 -7.25
N SER A 427 5.92 35.45 -7.77
CA SER A 427 4.48 35.26 -7.57
C SER A 427 3.73 35.19 -8.89
N PHE A 428 3.08 34.06 -9.13
CA PHE A 428 2.04 33.82 -10.13
C PHE A 428 0.66 33.63 -9.47
N ALA A 429 0.47 34.15 -8.26
CA ALA A 429 -0.81 34.04 -7.57
C ALA A 429 -1.96 34.60 -8.42
N ASP A 430 -3.11 33.93 -8.43
CA ASP A 430 -4.28 34.29 -9.24
C ASP A 430 -4.04 34.38 -10.77
N ALA A 431 -2.87 33.93 -11.28
CA ALA A 431 -2.56 33.97 -12.71
C ALA A 431 -3.44 33.00 -13.51
N VAL A 432 -3.76 33.39 -14.75
CA VAL A 432 -4.57 32.58 -15.67
C VAL A 432 -3.80 32.37 -16.98
N PHE A 433 -3.38 31.13 -17.22
CA PHE A 433 -2.75 30.70 -18.46
C PHE A 433 -3.75 29.93 -19.31
N GLY A 434 -4.22 30.53 -20.41
CA GLY A 434 -5.19 29.92 -21.33
C GLY A 434 -4.59 28.94 -22.33
N GLY A 435 -3.30 29.09 -22.67
CA GLY A 435 -2.54 28.19 -23.54
C GLY A 435 -1.55 27.30 -22.77
N ASP A 436 -0.57 26.75 -23.49
CA ASP A 436 0.46 25.89 -22.90
C ASP A 436 1.49 26.73 -22.14
N VAL A 437 1.96 26.23 -21.00
CA VAL A 437 2.99 26.85 -20.17
C VAL A 437 4.18 25.92 -20.03
N ASP A 438 5.37 26.41 -20.35
CA ASP A 438 6.59 25.60 -20.37
C ASP A 438 7.72 26.24 -19.55
N PHE A 439 7.96 25.68 -18.36
CA PHE A 439 9.03 25.99 -17.43
C PHE A 439 10.19 24.98 -17.50
N LEU A 440 10.36 24.23 -18.60
CA LEU A 440 11.39 23.19 -18.69
C LEU A 440 12.77 23.68 -18.24
N SER A 441 13.35 22.98 -17.26
CA SER A 441 14.66 23.28 -16.66
C SER A 441 14.79 24.68 -16.05
N ALA A 442 13.68 25.28 -15.58
CA ALA A 442 13.73 26.54 -14.85
C ALA A 442 14.26 26.35 -13.42
N GLU A 443 14.87 27.40 -12.88
CA GLU A 443 15.36 27.45 -11.50
C GLU A 443 14.56 28.51 -10.73
N PHE A 444 14.03 28.12 -9.58
CA PHE A 444 13.13 28.92 -8.77
C PHE A 444 13.68 29.06 -7.34
N GLY A 445 13.63 30.27 -6.78
CA GLY A 445 13.65 30.51 -5.33
C GLY A 445 12.26 30.29 -4.72
N TYR A 446 11.87 31.10 -3.74
CA TYR A 446 10.53 31.06 -3.16
C TYR A 446 9.49 31.38 -4.25
N SER A 447 8.53 30.48 -4.47
CA SER A 447 7.57 30.64 -5.57
C SER A 447 6.13 30.40 -5.17
N ASP A 448 5.27 31.39 -5.40
CA ASP A 448 3.83 31.31 -5.15
C ASP A 448 3.02 31.19 -6.46
N PHE A 449 2.34 30.06 -6.64
CA PHE A 449 1.37 29.77 -7.70
C PHE A 449 -0.03 29.52 -7.13
N SER A 450 -0.32 30.01 -5.92
CA SER A 450 -1.62 29.81 -5.28
C SER A 450 -2.76 30.39 -6.12
N ASP A 451 -3.87 29.66 -6.19
CA ASP A 451 -5.05 30.00 -7.00
C ASP A 451 -4.78 30.14 -8.53
N ALA A 452 -3.59 29.78 -9.02
CA ALA A 452 -3.27 29.85 -10.45
C ALA A 452 -4.10 28.84 -11.27
N ALA A 453 -4.46 29.22 -12.49
CA ALA A 453 -5.23 28.40 -13.41
C ALA A 453 -4.47 28.12 -14.70
N PHE A 454 -4.14 26.85 -14.93
CA PHE A 454 -3.47 26.33 -16.11
C PHE A 454 -4.49 25.65 -17.04
N GLY A 455 -4.91 26.35 -18.09
CA GLY A 455 -5.89 25.90 -19.07
C GLY A 455 -5.34 24.96 -20.15
N GLY A 456 -4.05 25.08 -20.48
CA GLY A 456 -3.30 24.21 -21.40
C GLY A 456 -2.35 23.24 -20.68
N GLU A 457 -1.41 22.66 -21.43
CA GLU A 457 -0.38 21.78 -20.85
C GLU A 457 0.60 22.61 -20.00
N ALA A 458 0.85 22.19 -18.75
CA ALA A 458 1.80 22.81 -17.84
C ALA A 458 3.01 21.91 -17.63
N VAL A 459 4.18 22.35 -18.10
CA VAL A 459 5.43 21.58 -18.06
C VAL A 459 6.42 22.23 -17.11
N PHE A 460 6.79 21.53 -16.05
CA PHE A 460 7.83 21.90 -15.08
C PHE A 460 9.01 20.93 -15.12
N ASP A 461 9.03 19.97 -16.04
CA ASP A 461 10.03 18.91 -16.12
C ASP A 461 11.48 19.43 -15.95
N GLU A 462 12.32 18.67 -15.25
CA GLU A 462 13.73 18.98 -14.97
C GLU A 462 13.97 20.32 -14.23
N SER A 463 12.94 20.96 -13.68
CA SER A 463 13.06 22.21 -12.91
C SER A 463 13.52 21.99 -11.48
N ARG A 464 14.09 23.03 -10.88
CA ARG A 464 14.58 23.02 -9.50
C ARG A 464 13.97 24.17 -8.70
N PHE A 465 13.48 23.85 -7.51
CA PHE A 465 12.96 24.79 -6.53
C PHE A 465 13.93 24.76 -5.33
N ASP A 466 14.66 25.86 -5.13
CA ASP A 466 15.70 26.01 -4.11
C ASP A 466 15.15 26.49 -2.74
N ASP A 467 13.88 26.89 -2.68
CA ASP A 467 13.13 27.37 -1.49
C ASP A 467 11.64 26.94 -1.60
N ASP A 468 10.79 27.38 -0.66
CA ASP A 468 9.36 27.06 -0.54
C ASP A 468 8.58 27.27 -1.86
N LEU A 469 7.71 26.32 -2.20
CA LEU A 469 6.81 26.36 -3.34
C LEU A 469 5.34 26.20 -2.91
N ALA A 470 4.46 27.07 -3.42
CA ALA A 470 3.02 26.97 -3.19
C ALA A 470 2.21 26.82 -4.50
N PHE A 471 1.48 25.72 -4.64
CA PHE A 471 0.42 25.47 -5.64
C PHE A 471 -0.95 25.30 -4.95
N SER A 472 -1.14 25.95 -3.80
CA SER A 472 -2.37 25.80 -3.02
C SER A 472 -3.58 26.27 -3.81
N ASP A 473 -4.64 25.45 -3.86
CA ASP A 473 -5.87 25.73 -4.62
C ASP A 473 -5.67 25.94 -6.14
N ALA A 474 -4.48 25.65 -6.69
CA ALA A 474 -4.21 25.76 -8.12
C ALA A 474 -4.99 24.73 -8.95
N THR A 475 -5.26 25.06 -10.21
CA THR A 475 -6.04 24.21 -11.13
C THR A 475 -5.28 23.91 -12.41
N PHE A 476 -5.19 22.63 -12.76
CA PHE A 476 -4.56 22.13 -13.98
C PHE A 476 -5.64 21.43 -14.84
N ASP A 477 -6.18 22.14 -15.83
CA ASP A 477 -7.28 21.67 -16.66
C ASP A 477 -6.86 20.61 -17.70
N ASP A 478 -5.62 20.68 -18.20
CA ASP A 478 -4.98 19.69 -19.07
C ASP A 478 -3.79 19.01 -18.34
N ARG A 479 -2.88 18.37 -19.08
CA ARG A 479 -1.72 17.64 -18.53
C ARG A 479 -0.80 18.57 -17.74
N ALA A 480 -0.44 18.16 -16.54
CA ALA A 480 0.60 18.78 -15.71
C ALA A 480 1.78 17.79 -15.55
N SER A 481 3.00 18.24 -15.84
CA SER A 481 4.20 17.40 -15.82
C SER A 481 5.26 18.03 -14.94
N PHE A 482 5.70 17.30 -13.92
CA PHE A 482 6.76 17.61 -12.97
C PHE A 482 7.80 16.48 -12.97
N ASP A 483 8.07 15.91 -14.14
CA ASP A 483 8.96 14.75 -14.27
C ASP A 483 10.41 15.21 -14.02
N GLU A 484 11.14 14.47 -13.19
CA GLU A 484 12.54 14.78 -12.81
C GLU A 484 12.71 16.18 -12.18
N CYS A 485 11.64 16.73 -11.57
CA CYS A 485 11.74 17.95 -10.75
C CYS A 485 12.45 17.68 -9.42
N ARG A 486 13.10 18.72 -8.89
CA ARG A 486 13.71 18.69 -7.56
C ARG A 486 13.21 19.84 -6.70
N PHE A 487 12.67 19.51 -5.54
CA PHE A 487 12.20 20.45 -4.53
C PHE A 487 13.15 20.34 -3.32
N ASP A 488 14.04 21.32 -3.16
CA ASP A 488 15.05 21.35 -2.09
C ASP A 488 14.49 21.85 -0.74
N ASP A 489 13.29 22.45 -0.72
CA ASP A 489 12.55 22.90 0.47
C ASP A 489 11.04 22.52 0.33
N ASP A 490 10.16 23.07 1.16
CA ASP A 490 8.75 22.62 1.26
C ASP A 490 7.91 22.91 -0.01
N ALA A 491 7.13 21.94 -0.47
CA ALA A 491 6.23 22.04 -1.62
C ALA A 491 4.76 21.80 -1.23
N ALA A 492 3.88 22.77 -1.47
CA ALA A 492 2.47 22.69 -1.11
C ALA A 492 1.55 22.59 -2.33
N PHE A 493 0.88 21.44 -2.50
CA PHE A 493 -0.20 21.19 -3.47
C PHE A 493 -1.57 21.04 -2.78
N GLU A 494 -1.73 21.64 -1.59
CA GLU A 494 -2.96 21.53 -0.80
C GLU A 494 -4.19 21.99 -1.60
N ARG A 495 -5.23 21.15 -1.66
CA ARG A 495 -6.45 21.39 -2.45
C ARG A 495 -6.25 21.66 -3.95
N ALA A 496 -5.06 21.39 -4.50
CA ALA A 496 -4.82 21.51 -5.93
C ALA A 496 -5.71 20.54 -6.72
N THR A 497 -6.19 20.97 -7.88
CA THR A 497 -7.04 20.15 -8.75
C THR A 497 -6.33 19.83 -10.06
N PHE A 498 -6.04 18.56 -10.29
CA PHE A 498 -5.50 18.03 -11.54
C PHE A 498 -6.64 17.39 -12.35
N ALA A 499 -7.27 18.17 -13.24
CA ALA A 499 -8.34 17.68 -14.10
C ALA A 499 -7.80 16.80 -15.24
N GLY A 500 -6.63 17.15 -15.78
CA GLY A 500 -5.83 16.34 -16.70
C GLY A 500 -4.90 15.35 -15.99
N ALA A 501 -4.00 14.72 -16.75
CA ALA A 501 -3.02 13.79 -16.19
C ALA A 501 -1.90 14.56 -15.46
N ALA A 502 -1.57 14.13 -14.24
CA ALA A 502 -0.48 14.67 -13.44
C ALA A 502 0.68 13.67 -13.38
N SER A 503 1.89 14.11 -13.75
CA SER A 503 3.09 13.29 -13.81
C SER A 503 4.14 13.88 -12.87
N PHE A 504 4.70 13.07 -11.96
CA PHE A 504 5.74 13.40 -10.98
C PHE A 504 6.84 12.33 -11.02
N ARG A 505 7.17 11.84 -12.22
CA ARG A 505 8.01 10.65 -12.35
C ARG A 505 9.46 11.01 -12.05
N GLY A 506 10.05 10.32 -11.08
CA GLY A 506 11.41 10.64 -10.65
C GLY A 506 11.55 12.03 -10.01
N ALA A 507 10.45 12.62 -9.53
CA ALA A 507 10.53 13.85 -8.76
C ALA A 507 11.15 13.58 -7.37
N GLU A 508 12.01 14.49 -6.92
CA GLU A 508 12.70 14.42 -5.62
C GLU A 508 12.17 15.54 -4.72
N PHE A 509 11.58 15.19 -3.57
CA PHE A 509 11.13 16.12 -2.53
C PHE A 509 12.01 15.97 -1.29
N ASP A 510 13.06 16.79 -1.20
CA ASP A 510 14.13 16.69 -0.19
C ASP A 510 13.78 17.41 1.14
N GLY A 511 12.95 18.45 1.11
CA GLY A 511 12.44 19.14 2.29
C GLY A 511 13.38 20.15 2.99
N GLY A 512 12.78 21.09 3.71
CA GLY A 512 13.46 22.19 4.40
C GLY A 512 13.92 21.93 5.84
N ASP A 513 14.30 23.00 6.54
CA ASP A 513 14.78 23.00 7.93
C ASP A 513 13.62 22.72 8.96
N ASN A 514 12.84 21.63 8.81
CA ASN A 514 12.00 20.98 9.83
C ASN A 514 11.06 21.90 10.65
N VAL A 515 10.46 22.95 10.05
CA VAL A 515 9.51 23.84 10.76
C VAL A 515 8.06 23.41 10.54
N ARG A 516 7.75 22.81 9.38
CA ARG A 516 6.48 22.16 9.07
C ARG A 516 6.61 20.64 9.29
N ASP A 517 5.50 19.96 9.51
CA ASP A 517 5.47 18.52 9.77
C ASP A 517 5.65 17.69 8.47
N ASP A 518 5.49 18.31 7.28
CA ASP A 518 5.55 17.66 5.97
C ASP A 518 6.40 18.50 4.98
N ASP A 519 7.23 17.84 4.15
CA ASP A 519 8.04 18.49 3.09
C ASP A 519 7.24 18.66 1.80
N VAL A 520 6.37 17.71 1.48
CA VAL A 520 5.35 17.88 0.45
C VAL A 520 3.97 17.57 0.98
N THR A 521 3.01 18.45 0.69
CA THR A 521 1.60 18.22 1.01
C THR A 521 0.73 18.23 -0.24
N PHE A 522 0.04 17.12 -0.45
CA PHE A 522 -1.08 16.92 -1.38
C PHE A 522 -2.40 16.78 -0.63
N ALA A 523 -2.49 17.31 0.60
CA ALA A 523 -3.69 17.18 1.42
C ALA A 523 -4.91 17.78 0.70
N ASP A 524 -6.02 17.02 0.71
CA ASP A 524 -7.26 17.33 -0.01
C ASP A 524 -7.11 17.57 -1.54
N ALA A 525 -5.98 17.21 -2.15
CA ALA A 525 -5.77 17.36 -3.59
C ALA A 525 -6.69 16.42 -4.39
N ALA A 526 -7.14 16.89 -5.56
CA ALA A 526 -8.07 16.16 -6.42
C ALA A 526 -7.43 15.81 -7.77
N PHE A 527 -7.05 14.54 -7.93
CA PHE A 527 -6.55 13.97 -9.18
C PHE A 527 -7.71 13.35 -9.97
N ALA A 528 -8.33 14.14 -10.86
CA ALA A 528 -9.42 13.67 -11.72
C ALA A 528 -8.90 12.90 -12.96
N GLY A 529 -7.67 13.20 -13.41
CA GLY A 529 -6.91 12.43 -14.40
C GLY A 529 -6.01 11.36 -13.78
N GLU A 530 -5.14 10.75 -14.59
CA GLU A 530 -4.13 9.79 -14.12
C GLU A 530 -3.07 10.52 -13.29
N ALA A 531 -2.65 9.94 -12.16
CA ALA A 531 -1.58 10.46 -11.31
C ALA A 531 -0.40 9.47 -11.34
N ASP A 532 0.76 9.92 -11.80
CA ASP A 532 1.94 9.06 -11.99
C ASP A 532 3.14 9.55 -11.17
N PHE A 533 3.38 8.93 -10.03
CA PHE A 533 4.51 9.16 -9.12
C PHE A 533 5.61 8.10 -9.29
N TYR A 534 5.68 7.41 -10.44
CA TYR A 534 6.67 6.35 -10.66
C TYR A 534 8.09 6.79 -10.32
N ARG A 535 8.72 6.13 -9.34
CA ARG A 535 10.05 6.45 -8.81
C ARG A 535 10.22 7.86 -8.22
N ALA A 536 9.15 8.48 -7.76
CA ALA A 536 9.29 9.66 -6.92
C ALA A 536 9.97 9.31 -5.58
N GLU A 537 10.77 10.24 -5.08
CA GLU A 537 11.46 10.17 -3.78
C GLU A 537 10.88 11.25 -2.86
N PHE A 538 10.48 10.85 -1.65
CA PHE A 538 9.86 11.71 -0.66
C PHE A 538 10.61 11.59 0.66
N GLU A 539 11.03 12.70 1.27
CA GLU A 539 11.46 12.71 2.67
C GLU A 539 10.22 12.69 3.59
N TYR A 540 9.35 13.70 3.63
CA TYR A 540 8.02 13.61 4.27
C TYR A 540 6.90 13.96 3.29
N ALA A 541 5.88 13.09 3.16
CA ALA A 541 4.79 13.31 2.21
C ALA A 541 3.40 13.07 2.80
N ASN A 542 2.56 14.09 2.68
CA ASN A 542 1.18 14.09 3.14
C ASN A 542 0.19 14.03 1.97
N PHE A 543 -0.56 12.95 1.88
CA PHE A 543 -1.67 12.71 0.95
C PHE A 543 -3.02 12.57 1.69
N GLU A 544 -3.16 13.13 2.89
CA GLU A 544 -4.39 13.08 3.70
C GLU A 544 -5.59 13.60 2.89
N GLY A 545 -6.66 12.80 2.79
CA GLY A 545 -7.88 13.16 2.07
C GLY A 545 -7.74 13.28 0.55
N ALA A 546 -6.56 12.99 -0.02
CA ALA A 546 -6.33 13.07 -1.46
C ALA A 546 -7.27 12.12 -2.24
N ALA A 547 -7.79 12.59 -3.36
CA ALA A 547 -8.77 11.87 -4.17
C ALA A 547 -8.21 11.53 -5.55
N PHE A 548 -8.14 10.23 -5.86
CA PHE A 548 -7.67 9.70 -7.15
C PHE A 548 -8.83 9.08 -7.93
N GLU A 549 -9.37 9.79 -8.92
CA GLU A 549 -10.51 9.33 -9.73
C GLU A 549 -10.12 8.29 -10.79
N ARG A 550 -8.85 8.27 -11.19
CA ARG A 550 -8.27 7.37 -12.20
C ARG A 550 -7.08 6.63 -11.61
N THR A 551 -6.23 6.08 -12.49
CA THR A 551 -5.07 5.31 -12.07
C THR A 551 -4.12 6.18 -11.25
N ALA A 552 -3.71 5.68 -10.08
CA ALA A 552 -2.68 6.26 -9.24
C ALA A 552 -1.47 5.32 -9.19
N ASN A 553 -0.34 5.77 -9.71
CA ASN A 553 0.86 4.95 -9.84
C ASN A 553 1.96 5.44 -8.89
N PHE A 554 2.18 4.71 -7.80
CA PHE A 554 3.27 4.84 -6.84
C PHE A 554 4.27 3.67 -6.99
N GLU A 555 4.38 3.07 -8.18
CA GLU A 555 5.32 1.96 -8.39
C GLU A 555 6.78 2.44 -8.22
N ALA A 556 7.54 1.69 -7.43
CA ALA A 556 8.95 1.93 -7.12
C ALA A 556 9.25 3.31 -6.51
N THR A 557 8.30 3.92 -5.80
CA THR A 557 8.52 5.13 -4.99
C THR A 557 9.31 4.81 -3.72
N HIS A 558 10.04 5.80 -3.22
CA HIS A 558 10.76 5.70 -1.96
C HIS A 558 10.31 6.83 -1.01
N PHE A 559 9.79 6.45 0.15
CA PHE A 559 9.47 7.34 1.26
C PHE A 559 10.56 7.14 2.33
N ALA A 560 11.41 8.14 2.52
CA ALA A 560 12.50 8.11 3.50
C ALA A 560 12.02 8.46 4.91
N GLY A 561 11.02 9.33 5.04
CA GLY A 561 10.23 9.65 6.24
C GLY A 561 8.75 9.29 6.05
N GLU A 562 7.85 9.95 6.80
CA GLU A 562 6.44 9.56 6.90
C GLU A 562 5.68 9.71 5.57
N GLY A 563 4.92 8.67 5.21
CA GLY A 563 3.99 8.67 4.08
C GLY A 563 2.54 8.57 4.55
N ASP A 564 1.85 9.70 4.64
CA ASP A 564 0.48 9.77 5.15
C ASP A 564 -0.55 9.71 4.00
N PHE A 565 -1.39 8.68 3.99
CA PHE A 565 -2.50 8.45 3.05
C PHE A 565 -3.86 8.34 3.77
N ARG A 566 -3.97 8.86 5.00
CA ARG A 566 -5.22 8.84 5.78
C ARG A 566 -6.39 9.42 5.01
N ASP A 567 -7.57 8.81 5.16
CA ASP A 567 -8.80 9.23 4.48
C ASP A 567 -8.69 9.29 2.92
N GLY A 568 -7.63 8.73 2.34
CA GLY A 568 -7.37 8.75 0.90
C GLY A 568 -8.44 8.01 0.10
N ALA A 569 -8.89 8.62 -1.00
CA ALA A 569 -9.97 8.08 -1.83
C ALA A 569 -9.46 7.60 -3.20
N PHE A 570 -9.05 6.34 -3.28
CA PHE A 570 -8.61 5.69 -4.52
C PHE A 570 -9.80 5.10 -5.28
N ARG A 571 -10.38 5.86 -6.20
CA ARG A 571 -11.55 5.46 -7.01
C ARG A 571 -11.18 4.74 -8.31
N GLY A 572 -9.95 4.93 -8.80
CA GLY A 572 -9.36 4.13 -9.88
C GLY A 572 -8.40 3.05 -9.37
N GLU A 573 -7.72 2.35 -10.30
CA GLU A 573 -6.69 1.35 -9.97
C GLU A 573 -5.48 2.03 -9.30
N ALA A 574 -4.94 1.45 -8.23
CA ALA A 574 -3.77 1.97 -7.54
C ALA A 574 -2.64 0.93 -7.51
N THR A 575 -1.39 1.36 -7.65
CA THR A 575 -0.24 0.46 -7.48
C THR A 575 0.84 1.15 -6.66
N PHE A 576 1.30 0.45 -5.63
CA PHE A 576 2.47 0.77 -4.81
C PHE A 576 3.56 -0.29 -5.05
N ALA A 577 3.47 -1.09 -6.11
CA ALA A 577 4.37 -2.22 -6.32
C ALA A 577 5.84 -1.80 -6.23
N GLU A 578 6.65 -2.58 -5.50
CA GLU A 578 8.08 -2.33 -5.26
C GLU A 578 8.38 -0.97 -4.58
N ALA A 579 7.39 -0.32 -3.98
CA ALA A 579 7.62 0.87 -3.15
C ALA A 579 8.33 0.49 -1.85
N ARG A 580 9.02 1.46 -1.27
CA ARG A 580 9.75 1.33 0.00
C ARG A 580 9.40 2.47 0.93
N PHE A 581 9.01 2.13 2.15
CA PHE A 581 8.77 3.05 3.25
C PHE A 581 9.82 2.77 4.33
N ASP A 582 10.76 3.70 4.52
CA ASP A 582 11.80 3.60 5.54
C ASP A 582 11.31 4.05 6.94
N ASP A 583 10.19 4.79 6.98
CA ASP A 583 9.47 5.26 8.18
C ASP A 583 7.98 4.88 8.10
N ASP A 584 7.14 5.45 8.97
CA ASP A 584 5.71 5.14 9.09
C ASP A 584 4.91 5.43 7.81
N ALA A 585 4.05 4.46 7.43
CA ALA A 585 3.15 4.56 6.28
C ALA A 585 1.69 4.40 6.73
N THR A 586 0.92 5.48 6.66
CA THR A 586 -0.42 5.53 7.26
C THR A 586 -1.51 5.49 6.18
N PHE A 587 -2.26 4.40 6.10
CA PHE A 587 -3.42 4.19 5.21
C PHE A 587 -4.74 4.09 6.00
N GLU A 588 -4.82 4.65 7.21
CA GLU A 588 -6.02 4.57 8.04
C GLU A 588 -7.24 5.19 7.34
N ASP A 589 -8.38 4.51 7.42
CA ASP A 589 -9.64 4.89 6.78
C ASP A 589 -9.57 5.12 5.25
N ALA A 590 -8.46 4.75 4.60
CA ALA A 590 -8.32 4.83 3.15
C ALA A 590 -9.29 3.90 2.42
N ALA A 591 -9.82 4.36 1.28
CA ALA A 591 -10.83 3.64 0.51
C ALA A 591 -10.36 3.33 -0.91
N PHE A 592 -10.11 2.05 -1.19
CA PHE A 592 -9.73 1.51 -2.50
C PHE A 592 -10.96 0.90 -3.20
N ARG A 593 -11.43 1.53 -4.28
CA ARG A 593 -12.65 1.13 -5.02
C ARG A 593 -12.40 0.09 -6.11
N GLU A 594 -11.26 0.22 -6.77
CA GLU A 594 -10.79 -0.71 -7.80
C GLU A 594 -9.57 -1.48 -7.28
N ALA A 595 -8.94 -2.29 -8.13
CA ALA A 595 -7.83 -3.15 -7.70
C ALA A 595 -6.63 -2.32 -7.20
N VAL A 596 -6.01 -2.79 -6.12
CA VAL A 596 -4.77 -2.21 -5.55
C VAL A 596 -3.66 -3.26 -5.47
N SER A 597 -2.44 -2.87 -5.84
CA SER A 597 -1.26 -3.74 -5.77
C SER A 597 -0.20 -3.14 -4.84
N PHE A 598 0.11 -3.85 -3.75
CA PHE A 598 1.25 -3.66 -2.88
C PHE A 598 2.34 -4.72 -3.14
N LEU A 599 2.36 -5.35 -4.31
CA LEU A 599 3.31 -6.41 -4.64
C LEU A 599 4.77 -5.98 -4.35
N GLY A 600 5.47 -6.70 -3.49
CA GLY A 600 6.89 -6.47 -3.22
C GLY A 600 7.20 -5.19 -2.43
N VAL A 601 6.22 -4.60 -1.74
CA VAL A 601 6.45 -3.42 -0.90
C VAL A 601 7.28 -3.77 0.35
N GLU A 602 8.21 -2.90 0.70
CA GLU A 602 8.98 -2.97 1.95
C GLU A 602 8.53 -1.86 2.92
N PHE A 603 7.85 -2.22 4.02
CA PHE A 603 7.57 -1.34 5.15
C PHE A 603 8.58 -1.62 6.26
N VAL A 604 9.66 -0.85 6.29
CA VAL A 604 10.79 -1.08 7.21
C VAL A 604 10.52 -0.50 8.59
N GLY A 605 9.91 0.69 8.63
CA GLY A 605 9.57 1.44 9.84
C GLY A 605 10.77 1.82 10.72
N ASP A 606 10.56 2.77 11.62
CA ASP A 606 11.46 3.03 12.73
C ASP A 606 10.97 2.30 14.01
N TYR A 607 11.84 2.16 15.03
CA TYR A 607 11.47 1.44 16.26
C TYR A 607 10.62 2.32 17.19
N HIS A 608 9.39 2.67 16.78
CA HIS A 608 8.45 3.47 17.58
C HIS A 608 7.29 2.61 18.17
N GLU A 609 6.45 3.21 19.03
CA GLU A 609 5.35 2.49 19.72
C GLU A 609 4.11 2.27 18.83
N ASP A 610 4.05 2.93 17.68
CA ASP A 610 2.95 2.90 16.70
C ASP A 610 3.26 1.88 15.57
N ASP A 611 2.30 1.62 14.68
CA ASP A 611 2.42 0.60 13.63
C ASP A 611 3.12 1.18 12.37
N ASP A 612 4.26 0.61 11.96
CA ASP A 612 5.03 1.06 10.78
C ASP A 612 4.19 1.13 9.48
N ALA A 613 3.16 0.29 9.39
CA ALA A 613 2.17 0.32 8.31
C ALA A 613 0.74 0.20 8.87
N ALA A 614 0.02 1.33 8.93
CA ALA A 614 -1.31 1.39 9.54
C ALA A 614 -2.41 1.35 8.47
N PHE A 615 -3.18 0.27 8.40
CA PHE A 615 -4.34 0.07 7.53
C PHE A 615 -5.67 0.00 8.31
N SER A 616 -5.69 0.51 9.54
CA SER A 616 -6.86 0.45 10.41
C SER A 616 -8.06 1.14 9.77
N GLY A 617 -9.22 0.48 9.74
CA GLY A 617 -10.45 1.00 9.11
C GLY A 617 -10.43 1.05 7.58
N ALA A 618 -9.32 0.71 6.91
CA ALA A 618 -9.21 0.76 5.46
C ALA A 618 -10.21 -0.18 4.77
N VAL A 619 -10.71 0.23 3.60
CA VAL A 619 -11.73 -0.50 2.83
C VAL A 619 -11.23 -0.83 1.44
N PHE A 620 -11.20 -2.12 1.12
CA PHE A 620 -10.83 -2.66 -0.19
C PHE A 620 -12.07 -3.24 -0.87
N ASP A 621 -12.71 -2.48 -1.77
CA ASP A 621 -13.93 -2.93 -2.48
C ASP A 621 -13.64 -3.96 -3.59
N SER A 622 -12.38 -4.08 -4.03
CA SER A 622 -11.91 -4.97 -5.12
C SER A 622 -10.66 -5.76 -4.69
N GLU A 623 -9.98 -6.41 -5.65
CA GLU A 623 -8.77 -7.22 -5.40
C GLU A 623 -7.65 -6.40 -4.76
N ALA A 624 -7.08 -6.92 -3.67
CA ALA A 624 -5.94 -6.33 -2.96
C ALA A 624 -4.75 -7.32 -2.96
N ASP A 625 -3.68 -6.95 -3.64
CA ASP A 625 -2.50 -7.80 -3.82
C ASP A 625 -1.36 -7.37 -2.89
N PHE A 626 -1.18 -8.10 -1.79
CA PHE A 626 -0.10 -7.93 -0.81
C PHE A 626 0.95 -9.05 -0.90
N ARG A 627 1.15 -9.63 -2.08
CA ARG A 627 2.16 -10.69 -2.29
C ARG A 627 3.57 -10.15 -2.12
N GLU A 628 4.46 -10.96 -1.56
CA GLU A 628 5.88 -10.65 -1.43
C GLU A 628 6.17 -9.36 -0.61
N VAL A 629 5.20 -8.90 0.20
CA VAL A 629 5.35 -7.72 1.06
C VAL A 629 6.18 -8.06 2.30
N GLU A 630 7.00 -7.11 2.75
CA GLU A 630 7.69 -7.15 4.05
C GLU A 630 7.10 -6.08 4.98
N PHE A 631 6.53 -6.50 6.10
CA PHE A 631 6.03 -5.62 7.16
C PHE A 631 6.92 -5.74 8.40
N GLY A 632 7.47 -4.62 8.90
CA GLY A 632 8.06 -4.54 10.24
C GLY A 632 6.98 -4.66 11.32
N GLN A 633 6.09 -3.67 11.41
CA GLN A 633 4.85 -3.70 12.18
C GLN A 633 3.67 -3.30 11.29
N ALA A 634 2.51 -3.92 11.48
CA ALA A 634 1.32 -3.57 10.70
C ALA A 634 0.00 -3.71 11.48
N GLY A 635 -0.89 -2.74 11.31
CA GLY A 635 -2.22 -2.73 11.91
C GLY A 635 -3.31 -2.80 10.83
N PHE A 636 -4.19 -3.79 10.88
CA PHE A 636 -5.36 -3.96 9.99
C PHE A 636 -6.66 -4.00 10.80
N ASP A 637 -6.67 -3.37 11.97
CA ASP A 637 -7.82 -3.40 12.88
C ASP A 637 -9.04 -2.76 12.21
N ASP A 638 -10.23 -3.33 12.36
CA ASP A 638 -11.48 -2.87 11.71
C ASP A 638 -11.44 -2.78 10.16
N ALA A 639 -10.38 -3.27 9.51
CA ALA A 639 -10.24 -3.24 8.06
C ALA A 639 -11.29 -4.13 7.36
N ARG A 640 -11.67 -3.74 6.14
CA ARG A 640 -12.71 -4.44 5.36
C ARG A 640 -12.23 -4.81 3.97
N PHE A 641 -12.03 -6.10 3.75
CA PHE A 641 -11.70 -6.69 2.46
C PHE A 641 -12.97 -7.23 1.80
N ARG A 642 -13.61 -6.44 0.93
CA ARG A 642 -14.80 -6.87 0.17
C ARG A 642 -14.45 -7.62 -1.12
N GLY A 643 -13.23 -7.42 -1.63
CA GLY A 643 -12.66 -8.21 -2.71
C GLY A 643 -11.63 -9.24 -2.21
N PRO A 644 -11.14 -10.12 -3.09
CA PRO A 644 -10.14 -11.13 -2.72
C PRO A 644 -8.81 -10.48 -2.32
N VAL A 645 -8.16 -11.03 -1.30
CA VAL A 645 -6.87 -10.54 -0.79
C VAL A 645 -5.82 -11.65 -0.75
N SER A 646 -4.60 -11.34 -1.16
CA SER A 646 -3.49 -12.29 -1.18
C SER A 646 -2.25 -11.72 -0.48
N PHE A 647 -1.82 -12.38 0.58
CA PHE A 647 -0.57 -12.15 1.33
C PHE A 647 0.48 -13.25 1.06
N ARG A 648 0.32 -13.96 -0.07
CA ARG A 648 1.15 -15.11 -0.42
C ARG A 648 2.63 -14.73 -0.55
N GLU A 649 3.49 -15.54 0.05
CA GLU A 649 4.96 -15.35 0.09
C GLU A 649 5.44 -14.07 0.83
N SER A 650 4.58 -13.45 1.66
CA SER A 650 4.90 -12.24 2.43
C SER A 650 5.58 -12.54 3.78
N LEU A 651 6.27 -11.53 4.32
CA LEU A 651 6.95 -11.55 5.61
C LEU A 651 6.31 -10.53 6.56
N PHE A 652 5.82 -10.99 7.70
CA PHE A 652 5.26 -10.14 8.74
C PHE A 652 6.14 -10.18 9.99
N GLY A 653 6.46 -9.01 10.53
CA GLY A 653 6.87 -8.83 11.91
C GLY A 653 5.65 -8.85 12.83
N ARG A 654 5.44 -7.77 13.59
CA ARG A 654 4.32 -7.70 14.55
C ARG A 654 3.06 -7.23 13.84
N THR A 655 1.95 -7.95 13.96
CA THR A 655 0.75 -7.60 13.17
C THR A 655 -0.56 -7.83 13.89
N ARG A 656 -1.56 -6.98 13.63
CA ARG A 656 -2.91 -7.12 14.19
C ARG A 656 -3.96 -7.01 13.09
N PHE A 657 -4.98 -7.87 13.16
CA PHE A 657 -6.17 -7.90 12.29
C PHE A 657 -7.44 -7.93 13.15
N GLU A 658 -7.44 -7.22 14.29
CA GLU A 658 -8.53 -7.33 15.28
C GLU A 658 -9.85 -6.82 14.66
N ASP A 659 -10.92 -7.61 14.79
CA ASP A 659 -12.26 -7.30 14.29
C ASP A 659 -12.35 -6.98 12.76
N ALA A 660 -11.34 -7.37 11.98
CA ALA A 660 -11.36 -7.21 10.52
C ALA A 660 -12.42 -8.12 9.86
N VAL A 661 -12.87 -7.74 8.67
CA VAL A 661 -13.89 -8.50 7.91
C VAL A 661 -13.41 -8.76 6.49
N CYS A 662 -13.41 -10.04 6.10
CA CYS A 662 -13.05 -10.51 4.77
C CYS A 662 -14.27 -11.16 4.11
N ASP A 663 -14.92 -10.45 3.18
CA ASP A 663 -16.12 -10.92 2.49
C ASP A 663 -15.78 -11.97 1.41
N GLU A 664 -14.56 -11.92 0.85
CA GLU A 664 -14.07 -12.77 -0.24
C GLU A 664 -12.79 -13.52 0.15
N SER A 665 -12.23 -14.32 -0.77
CA SER A 665 -11.16 -15.28 -0.45
C SER A 665 -9.86 -14.62 0.05
N VAL A 666 -9.22 -15.26 1.04
CA VAL A 666 -7.93 -14.84 1.62
C VAL A 666 -6.85 -15.90 1.34
N ASP A 667 -5.71 -15.50 0.78
CA ASP A 667 -4.54 -16.37 0.56
C ASP A 667 -3.33 -15.94 1.42
N LEU A 668 -2.98 -16.76 2.40
CA LEU A 668 -1.83 -16.67 3.32
C LEU A 668 -0.78 -17.76 3.01
N SER A 669 -0.82 -18.37 1.82
CA SER A 669 0.07 -19.49 1.50
C SER A 669 1.53 -19.06 1.51
N PHE A 670 2.42 -19.86 2.12
CA PHE A 670 3.86 -19.58 2.24
C PHE A 670 4.23 -18.28 2.97
N THR A 671 3.28 -17.62 3.64
CA THR A 671 3.52 -16.42 4.45
C THR A 671 4.31 -16.79 5.71
N ARG A 672 5.20 -15.90 6.16
CA ARG A 672 5.98 -16.08 7.39
C ARG A 672 5.69 -14.96 8.38
N PHE A 673 5.31 -15.32 9.59
CA PHE A 673 5.15 -14.41 10.73
C PHE A 673 6.32 -14.61 11.69
N THR A 674 7.14 -13.59 11.85
CA THR A 674 8.37 -13.63 12.65
C THR A 674 8.21 -13.08 14.06
N GLU A 675 7.21 -12.22 14.27
CA GLU A 675 6.81 -11.71 15.58
C GLU A 675 5.30 -12.00 15.80
N PRO A 676 4.71 -11.67 16.98
CA PRO A 676 3.33 -12.02 17.28
C PRO A 676 2.31 -11.45 16.31
N VAL A 677 1.29 -12.26 15.98
CA VAL A 677 0.14 -11.86 15.16
C VAL A 677 -1.19 -12.13 15.88
N SER A 678 -2.13 -11.19 15.80
CA SER A 678 -3.51 -11.38 16.26
C SER A 678 -4.49 -11.31 15.10
N PHE A 679 -5.33 -12.33 14.99
CA PHE A 679 -6.53 -12.41 14.15
C PHE A 679 -7.79 -12.47 15.02
N ASP A 680 -7.74 -11.91 16.22
CA ASP A 680 -8.84 -12.04 17.18
C ASP A 680 -10.12 -11.36 16.66
N GLY A 681 -11.25 -12.06 16.77
CA GLY A 681 -12.54 -11.54 16.30
C GLY A 681 -12.69 -11.39 14.79
N ILE A 682 -11.67 -11.76 13.99
CA ILE A 682 -11.75 -11.64 12.53
C ILE A 682 -12.89 -12.51 11.97
N ALA A 683 -13.60 -11.98 10.98
CA ALA A 683 -14.66 -12.68 10.26
C ALA A 683 -14.24 -12.98 8.81
N PHE A 684 -14.02 -14.26 8.50
CA PHE A 684 -13.80 -14.75 7.15
C PHE A 684 -15.13 -15.29 6.59
N GLU A 685 -15.81 -14.51 5.75
CA GLU A 685 -17.09 -14.92 5.14
C GLU A 685 -16.91 -15.90 3.97
N SER A 686 -15.70 -15.99 3.40
CA SER A 686 -15.32 -16.85 2.27
C SER A 686 -14.09 -17.71 2.59
N GLY A 687 -13.59 -18.47 1.62
CA GLY A 687 -12.53 -19.46 1.82
C GLY A 687 -11.16 -18.85 2.16
N VAL A 688 -10.47 -19.47 3.12
CA VAL A 688 -9.11 -19.08 3.57
C VAL A 688 -8.10 -20.18 3.26
N THR A 689 -6.96 -19.82 2.68
CA THR A 689 -5.85 -20.75 2.41
C THR A 689 -4.58 -20.27 3.10
N ALA A 690 -4.11 -20.99 4.12
CA ALA A 690 -2.86 -20.76 4.84
C ALA A 690 -1.89 -21.96 4.69
N ASP A 691 -1.92 -22.61 3.52
CA ASP A 691 -1.11 -23.79 3.23
C ASP A 691 0.39 -23.40 3.26
N GLU A 692 1.20 -24.17 3.99
CA GLU A 692 2.65 -23.97 4.18
C GLU A 692 3.03 -22.62 4.80
N ALA A 693 2.10 -21.93 5.48
CA ALA A 693 2.40 -20.75 6.29
C ALA A 693 3.23 -21.11 7.53
N ARG A 694 4.01 -20.16 8.05
CA ARG A 694 4.87 -20.37 9.22
C ARG A 694 4.72 -19.26 10.24
N PHE A 695 4.40 -19.64 11.47
CA PHE A 695 4.29 -18.76 12.62
C PHE A 695 5.46 -19.05 13.56
N GLU A 696 6.51 -18.21 13.50
CA GLU A 696 7.73 -18.35 14.30
C GLU A 696 7.58 -17.73 15.71
N SER A 697 6.48 -17.02 15.94
CA SER A 697 6.04 -16.44 17.21
C SER A 697 4.56 -16.77 17.45
N ASP A 698 3.96 -16.18 18.48
CA ASP A 698 2.57 -16.42 18.88
C ASP A 698 1.58 -15.94 17.81
N ALA A 699 0.58 -16.76 17.54
CA ALA A 699 -0.51 -16.47 16.63
C ALA A 699 -1.85 -16.73 17.33
N SER A 700 -2.69 -15.68 17.40
CA SER A 700 -4.02 -15.77 18.00
C SER A 700 -5.10 -15.69 16.93
N PHE A 701 -6.08 -16.57 17.02
CA PHE A 701 -7.31 -16.65 16.22
C PHE A 701 -8.53 -16.70 17.16
N ALA A 702 -8.41 -16.16 18.36
CA ALA A 702 -9.42 -16.30 19.40
C ALA A 702 -10.73 -15.61 18.97
N GLU A 703 -11.85 -16.28 19.21
CA GLU A 703 -13.20 -15.80 18.83
C GLU A 703 -13.38 -15.51 17.32
N SER A 704 -12.47 -15.96 16.45
CA SER A 704 -12.58 -15.78 15.00
C SER A 704 -13.63 -16.71 14.36
N ALA A 705 -14.14 -16.32 13.19
CA ALA A 705 -15.16 -17.07 12.46
C ALA A 705 -14.73 -17.35 11.01
N PHE A 706 -14.81 -18.62 10.61
CA PHE A 706 -14.59 -19.11 9.24
C PHE A 706 -15.91 -19.66 8.70
N GLU A 707 -16.66 -18.89 7.92
CA GLU A 707 -17.98 -19.28 7.42
C GLU A 707 -17.90 -20.34 6.29
N GLU A 708 -16.88 -20.25 5.43
CA GLU A 708 -16.59 -21.24 4.39
C GLU A 708 -15.31 -22.07 4.71
N GLY A 709 -14.82 -22.85 3.74
CA GLY A 709 -13.72 -23.79 3.96
C GLY A 709 -12.38 -23.11 4.23
N ALA A 710 -11.67 -23.58 5.28
CA ALA A 710 -10.35 -23.09 5.67
C ALA A 710 -9.29 -24.20 5.52
N THR A 711 -8.15 -23.91 4.90
CA THR A 711 -7.04 -24.88 4.76
C THR A 711 -5.76 -24.36 5.40
N PHE A 712 -5.13 -25.21 6.20
CA PHE A 712 -3.91 -24.99 6.96
C PHE A 712 -2.94 -26.15 6.71
N ARG A 713 -2.80 -26.59 5.46
CA ARG A 713 -2.03 -27.81 5.17
C ARG A 713 -0.54 -27.53 5.29
N GLY A 714 0.16 -28.31 6.09
CA GLY A 714 1.60 -28.15 6.29
C GLY A 714 1.98 -26.84 6.99
N VAL A 715 1.04 -26.17 7.68
CA VAL A 715 1.34 -24.99 8.49
C VAL A 715 2.25 -25.36 9.65
N GLU A 716 3.21 -24.49 9.99
CA GLU A 716 4.11 -24.67 11.14
C GLU A 716 3.87 -23.56 12.18
N PHE A 717 3.39 -23.92 13.37
CA PHE A 717 3.31 -23.03 14.54
C PHE A 717 4.45 -23.36 15.50
N GLN A 718 5.57 -22.66 15.36
CA GLN A 718 6.78 -22.87 16.15
C GLN A 718 6.77 -22.08 17.46
N GLY A 719 6.11 -20.92 17.49
CA GLY A 719 5.88 -20.08 18.68
C GLY A 719 7.11 -19.43 19.31
N GLY A 720 6.89 -18.47 20.21
CA GLY A 720 7.96 -17.74 20.90
C GLY A 720 8.61 -18.55 22.03
N ALA A 721 9.93 -18.44 22.22
CA ALA A 721 10.69 -19.22 23.22
C ALA A 721 10.24 -19.07 24.71
N HIS A 722 9.26 -18.20 25.01
CA HIS A 722 8.85 -17.78 26.36
C HIS A 722 7.33 -17.62 26.56
N THR A 723 6.49 -18.06 25.63
CA THR A 723 5.04 -17.83 25.66
C THR A 723 4.30 -19.09 26.09
N VAL A 724 3.06 -18.91 26.58
CA VAL A 724 2.27 -20.00 27.20
C VAL A 724 1.38 -20.70 26.17
N THR A 725 1.06 -20.01 25.07
CA THR A 725 0.24 -20.51 23.96
C THR A 725 0.85 -19.97 22.67
N ASP A 726 1.16 -20.84 21.71
CA ASP A 726 1.76 -20.44 20.43
C ASP A 726 0.70 -20.29 19.33
N ALA A 727 -0.28 -21.18 19.32
CA ALA A 727 -1.41 -21.17 18.41
C ALA A 727 -2.69 -21.16 19.23
N ASP A 728 -3.31 -19.99 19.37
CA ASP A 728 -4.55 -19.80 20.11
C ASP A 728 -5.74 -19.84 19.16
N PHE A 729 -6.58 -20.86 19.31
CA PHE A 729 -7.85 -21.05 18.59
C PHE A 729 -9.00 -21.15 19.61
N GLU A 730 -8.89 -20.49 20.78
CA GLU A 730 -9.95 -20.48 21.79
C GLU A 730 -11.25 -19.91 21.20
N ALA A 731 -12.35 -20.64 21.37
CA ALA A 731 -13.69 -20.26 20.90
C ALA A 731 -13.80 -19.92 19.39
N VAL A 732 -12.89 -20.41 18.56
CA VAL A 732 -12.98 -20.27 17.08
C VAL A 732 -14.18 -21.03 16.53
N THR A 733 -14.82 -20.51 15.49
CA THR A 733 -15.89 -21.20 14.77
C THR A 733 -15.48 -21.51 13.33
N PHE A 734 -15.57 -22.79 12.94
CA PHE A 734 -15.43 -23.25 11.56
C PHE A 734 -16.80 -23.75 11.04
N GLY A 735 -17.48 -22.92 10.25
CA GLY A 735 -18.80 -23.18 9.66
C GLY A 735 -18.79 -24.27 8.57
N ASP A 736 -17.67 -24.42 7.85
CA ASP A 736 -17.45 -25.51 6.88
C ASP A 736 -16.17 -26.32 7.21
N SER A 737 -15.55 -26.97 6.22
CA SER A 737 -14.40 -27.85 6.45
C SER A 737 -13.15 -27.10 6.87
N ALA A 738 -12.49 -27.58 7.93
CA ALA A 738 -11.17 -27.12 8.38
C ALA A 738 -10.11 -28.19 8.11
N ASP A 739 -9.12 -27.89 7.26
CA ASP A 739 -8.09 -28.86 6.82
C ASP A 739 -6.69 -28.53 7.39
N PHE A 740 -6.35 -29.17 8.52
CA PHE A 740 -5.05 -29.09 9.22
C PHE A 740 -4.11 -30.26 8.88
N LYS A 741 -4.29 -30.93 7.74
CA LYS A 741 -3.43 -32.06 7.36
C LYS A 741 -1.96 -31.66 7.31
N LEU A 742 -1.11 -32.52 7.89
CA LEU A 742 0.35 -32.30 7.94
C LEU A 742 0.78 -31.04 8.70
N ALA A 743 -0.13 -30.37 9.42
CA ALA A 743 0.22 -29.24 10.27
C ALA A 743 1.14 -29.68 11.43
N GLU A 744 1.98 -28.76 11.87
CA GLU A 744 2.87 -28.92 13.03
C GLU A 744 2.57 -27.82 14.04
N PHE A 745 2.18 -28.20 15.26
CA PHE A 745 1.90 -27.30 16.36
C PHE A 745 2.90 -27.56 17.49
N ARG A 746 3.59 -26.53 17.99
CA ARG A 746 4.31 -26.67 19.26
C ARG A 746 3.31 -26.69 20.42
N VAL A 747 2.74 -25.55 20.81
CA VAL A 747 1.62 -25.46 21.76
C VAL A 747 0.35 -25.02 21.04
N ALA A 748 -0.79 -25.67 21.28
CA ALA A 748 -2.06 -25.29 20.66
C ALA A 748 -3.25 -25.34 21.64
N ASP A 749 -4.07 -24.29 21.61
CA ASP A 749 -5.31 -24.18 22.38
C ASP A 749 -6.53 -24.14 21.45
N PHE A 750 -7.33 -25.21 21.42
CA PHE A 750 -8.61 -25.29 20.72
C PHE A 750 -9.78 -25.35 21.72
N SER A 751 -9.62 -24.77 22.91
CA SER A 751 -10.65 -24.83 23.96
C SER A 751 -11.92 -24.10 23.51
N GLY A 752 -13.06 -24.77 23.60
CA GLY A 752 -14.35 -24.22 23.18
C GLY A 752 -14.51 -24.02 21.68
N ALA A 753 -13.58 -24.48 20.83
CA ALA A 753 -13.69 -24.38 19.38
C ALA A 753 -14.92 -25.14 18.85
N GLU A 754 -15.62 -24.54 17.89
CA GLU A 754 -16.81 -25.11 17.23
C GLU A 754 -16.50 -25.45 15.77
N PHE A 755 -16.40 -26.73 15.44
CA PHE A 755 -16.25 -27.24 14.08
C PHE A 755 -17.61 -27.73 13.56
N GLU A 756 -18.39 -26.89 12.90
CA GLU A 756 -19.67 -27.30 12.31
C GLU A 756 -19.46 -28.25 11.11
N GLY A 757 -18.44 -27.99 10.31
CA GLY A 757 -18.02 -28.80 9.17
C GLY A 757 -17.01 -29.91 9.50
N THR A 758 -16.36 -30.47 8.47
CA THR A 758 -15.41 -31.58 8.65
C THR A 758 -14.06 -31.07 9.15
N ALA A 759 -13.59 -31.58 10.30
CA ALA A 759 -12.29 -31.24 10.85
C ALA A 759 -11.25 -32.31 10.48
N LEU A 760 -10.17 -31.93 9.79
CA LEU A 760 -9.17 -32.85 9.26
C LEU A 760 -7.79 -32.57 9.89
N PHE A 761 -7.41 -33.39 10.87
CA PHE A 761 -6.09 -33.41 11.53
C PHE A 761 -5.27 -34.65 11.12
N GLU A 762 -5.49 -35.17 9.91
CA GLU A 762 -4.78 -36.37 9.46
C GLU A 762 -3.27 -36.08 9.32
N ARG A 763 -2.45 -36.87 10.02
CA ARG A 763 -0.97 -36.73 10.06
C ARG A 763 -0.46 -35.40 10.62
N THR A 764 -1.26 -34.71 11.42
CA THR A 764 -0.83 -33.54 12.21
C THR A 764 0.10 -33.96 13.34
N VAL A 765 1.06 -33.11 13.68
CA VAL A 765 1.99 -33.31 14.81
C VAL A 765 1.77 -32.21 15.84
N PHE A 766 1.54 -32.60 17.09
CA PHE A 766 1.52 -31.72 18.26
C PHE A 766 2.78 -32.02 19.08
N GLU A 767 3.74 -31.10 19.10
CA GLU A 767 5.07 -31.30 19.69
C GLU A 767 5.09 -31.10 21.20
N ASP A 768 4.26 -30.19 21.73
CA ASP A 768 4.11 -29.84 23.14
C ASP A 768 2.63 -29.95 23.57
N ASP A 769 2.29 -29.42 24.75
CA ASP A 769 0.95 -29.49 25.33
C ASP A 769 -0.14 -28.96 24.36
N SER A 770 -1.24 -29.70 24.24
CA SER A 770 -2.39 -29.31 23.41
C SER A 770 -3.73 -29.53 24.12
N THR A 771 -4.65 -28.58 24.01
CA THR A 771 -5.98 -28.67 24.61
C THR A 771 -7.07 -28.50 23.56
N PHE A 772 -8.10 -29.33 23.65
CA PHE A 772 -9.34 -29.27 22.88
C PHE A 772 -10.54 -29.14 23.81
N ARG A 773 -10.33 -28.71 25.06
CA ARG A 773 -11.32 -28.80 26.12
C ARG A 773 -12.62 -28.09 25.76
N ASN A 774 -13.75 -28.77 25.94
CA ASN A 774 -15.09 -28.28 25.54
C ASN A 774 -15.27 -27.99 24.03
N ALA A 775 -14.36 -28.44 23.15
CA ALA A 775 -14.55 -28.29 21.72
C ALA A 775 -15.73 -29.13 21.21
N ALA A 776 -16.42 -28.64 20.18
CA ALA A 776 -17.56 -29.30 19.54
C ALA A 776 -17.24 -29.62 18.08
N PHE A 777 -17.44 -30.87 17.68
CA PHE A 777 -17.28 -31.36 16.32
C PHE A 777 -18.64 -31.80 15.77
N GLY A 778 -19.29 -30.92 15.00
CA GLY A 778 -20.62 -31.10 14.42
C GLY A 778 -20.68 -32.17 13.33
N ALA A 779 -19.67 -32.23 12.47
CA ALA A 779 -19.52 -33.26 11.43
C ALA A 779 -18.37 -34.23 11.75
N SER A 780 -17.79 -34.87 10.73
CA SER A 780 -16.71 -35.84 10.91
C SER A 780 -15.40 -35.16 11.36
N SER A 781 -14.73 -35.74 12.35
CA SER A 781 -13.40 -35.31 12.82
C SER A 781 -12.37 -36.42 12.56
N ILE A 782 -11.31 -36.13 11.80
CA ILE A 782 -10.31 -37.12 11.38
C ILE A 782 -8.94 -36.78 11.97
N PHE A 783 -8.54 -37.49 13.03
CA PHE A 783 -7.22 -37.40 13.67
C PHE A 783 -6.30 -38.55 13.27
N SER A 784 -6.63 -39.29 12.20
CA SER A 784 -5.94 -40.53 11.88
C SER A 784 -4.45 -40.28 11.57
N ARG A 785 -3.57 -41.14 12.10
CA ARG A 785 -2.10 -41.05 11.95
C ARG A 785 -1.46 -39.77 12.50
N SER A 786 -2.16 -39.01 13.35
CA SER A 786 -1.57 -37.86 14.05
C SER A 786 -0.66 -38.33 15.21
N ARG A 787 0.18 -37.43 15.71
CA ARG A 787 1.09 -37.68 16.84
C ARG A 787 1.01 -36.56 17.85
N PHE A 788 0.87 -36.92 19.12
CA PHE A 788 0.93 -36.01 20.27
C PHE A 788 2.14 -36.38 21.12
N LEU A 789 3.09 -35.47 21.24
CA LEU A 789 4.39 -35.73 21.87
C LEU A 789 4.38 -35.41 23.37
N GLU A 790 3.59 -34.42 23.81
CA GLU A 790 3.36 -34.09 25.23
C GLU A 790 1.87 -34.25 25.63
N GLU A 791 1.43 -33.64 26.74
CA GLU A 791 0.10 -33.89 27.33
C GLU A 791 -1.03 -33.38 26.42
N SER A 792 -2.15 -34.10 26.36
CA SER A 792 -3.30 -33.72 25.52
C SER A 792 -4.64 -33.82 26.24
N ASP A 793 -5.45 -32.76 26.15
CA ASP A 793 -6.74 -32.64 26.86
C ASP A 793 -7.93 -32.55 25.89
N PHE A 794 -8.67 -33.64 25.72
CA PHE A 794 -9.96 -33.74 25.03
C PHE A 794 -11.14 -33.82 26.01
N SER A 795 -11.00 -33.27 27.22
CA SER A 795 -12.06 -33.35 28.22
C SER A 795 -13.28 -32.50 27.86
N SER A 796 -14.46 -33.04 28.14
CA SER A 796 -15.75 -32.40 27.85
C SER A 796 -15.97 -32.05 26.37
N CYS A 797 -15.21 -32.64 25.44
CA CYS A 797 -15.44 -32.48 24.01
C CYS A 797 -16.76 -33.14 23.59
N ARG A 798 -17.38 -32.62 22.53
CA ARG A 798 -18.58 -33.21 21.92
C ARG A 798 -18.32 -33.55 20.47
N PHE A 799 -18.46 -34.81 20.11
CA PHE A 799 -18.34 -35.32 18.74
C PHE A 799 -19.72 -35.75 18.25
N ASP A 800 -20.42 -34.87 17.54
CA ASP A 800 -21.74 -35.14 16.98
C ASP A 800 -21.67 -36.05 15.73
N GLY A 801 -20.62 -35.90 14.92
CA GLY A 801 -20.32 -36.74 13.76
C GLY A 801 -19.40 -37.92 14.05
N GLU A 802 -18.88 -38.57 13.00
CA GLU A 802 -17.93 -39.68 13.13
C GLU A 802 -16.53 -39.19 13.56
N ALA A 803 -15.94 -39.82 14.57
CA ALA A 803 -14.62 -39.46 15.09
C ALA A 803 -13.57 -40.55 14.80
N HIS A 804 -12.59 -40.24 13.95
CA HIS A 804 -11.60 -41.19 13.42
C HIS A 804 -10.20 -40.94 14.03
N PHE A 805 -9.88 -41.68 15.08
CA PHE A 805 -8.61 -41.69 15.81
C PHE A 805 -7.72 -42.91 15.42
N ASP A 806 -7.87 -43.41 14.20
CA ASP A 806 -7.16 -44.61 13.72
C ASP A 806 -5.65 -44.36 13.53
N GLU A 807 -4.81 -45.33 13.95
CA GLU A 807 -3.34 -45.28 13.81
C GLU A 807 -2.67 -44.04 14.43
N LEU A 808 -3.33 -43.33 15.36
CA LEU A 808 -2.72 -42.20 16.06
C LEU A 808 -1.74 -42.66 17.14
N ARG A 809 -0.90 -41.75 17.63
CA ARG A 809 0.00 -42.02 18.76
C ARG A 809 0.03 -40.87 19.77
N PHE A 810 -0.25 -41.19 21.03
CA PHE A 810 -0.01 -40.34 22.19
C PHE A 810 1.27 -40.82 22.91
N GLU A 811 2.32 -39.98 22.97
CA GLU A 811 3.58 -40.33 23.64
C GLU A 811 3.55 -40.03 25.16
N LYS A 812 2.59 -39.20 25.61
CA LYS A 812 2.32 -38.81 27.00
C LYS A 812 0.85 -39.03 27.38
N ASP A 813 0.45 -38.43 28.51
CA ASP A 813 -0.86 -38.58 29.10
C ASP A 813 -1.91 -37.86 28.22
N SER A 814 -3.03 -38.54 28.00
CA SER A 814 -4.16 -38.08 27.20
C SER A 814 -5.46 -38.30 27.97
N THR A 815 -6.34 -37.30 27.95
CA THR A 815 -7.65 -37.40 28.64
C THR A 815 -8.79 -37.07 27.69
N PHE A 816 -9.80 -37.93 27.71
CA PHE A 816 -11.12 -37.78 27.06
C PHE A 816 -12.22 -37.73 28.14
N ALA A 817 -11.88 -37.27 29.35
CA ALA A 817 -12.79 -37.27 30.49
C ALA A 817 -14.06 -36.46 30.18
N ASP A 818 -15.23 -37.01 30.50
CA ASP A 818 -16.54 -36.41 30.23
C ASP A 818 -16.82 -36.09 28.73
N ALA A 819 -16.02 -36.59 27.78
CA ALA A 819 -16.28 -36.39 26.35
C ALA A 819 -17.54 -37.15 25.89
N GLU A 820 -18.33 -36.56 24.99
CA GLU A 820 -19.54 -37.15 24.41
C GLU A 820 -19.33 -37.47 22.92
N PHE A 821 -19.48 -38.74 22.53
CA PHE A 821 -19.43 -39.21 21.14
C PHE A 821 -20.83 -39.66 20.71
N GLU A 822 -21.53 -38.83 19.94
CA GLU A 822 -22.84 -39.17 19.38
C GLU A 822 -22.73 -40.10 18.18
N GLY A 823 -21.77 -39.82 17.29
CA GLY A 823 -21.43 -40.64 16.13
C GLY A 823 -20.52 -41.83 16.48
N ASP A 824 -20.12 -42.59 15.44
CA ASP A 824 -19.17 -43.69 15.60
C ASP A 824 -17.76 -43.15 15.91
N ALA A 825 -17.08 -43.73 16.90
CA ALA A 825 -15.73 -43.37 17.30
C ALA A 825 -14.77 -44.56 17.11
N THR A 826 -13.74 -44.39 16.29
CA THR A 826 -12.75 -45.43 15.98
C THR A 826 -11.37 -45.02 16.48
N PHE A 827 -10.70 -45.92 17.20
CA PHE A 827 -9.35 -45.79 17.75
C PHE A 827 -8.50 -46.98 17.28
N ARG A 828 -8.71 -47.46 16.05
CA ARG A 828 -8.12 -48.72 15.60
C ARG A 828 -6.61 -48.58 15.49
N SER A 829 -5.88 -49.51 16.10
CA SER A 829 -4.40 -49.47 16.14
C SER A 829 -3.84 -48.15 16.69
N ALA A 830 -4.58 -47.43 17.53
CA ALA A 830 -4.07 -46.27 18.25
C ALA A 830 -3.05 -46.71 19.33
N GLU A 831 -2.00 -45.92 19.51
CA GLU A 831 -0.92 -46.19 20.46
C GLU A 831 -0.92 -45.15 21.59
N PHE A 832 -1.14 -45.58 22.84
CA PHE A 832 -1.10 -44.76 24.04
C PHE A 832 0.12 -45.16 24.88
N GLU A 833 1.23 -44.44 24.70
CA GLU A 833 2.56 -44.75 25.23
C GLU A 833 2.99 -43.89 26.43
N GLY A 834 2.07 -43.09 26.99
CA GLY A 834 2.37 -42.20 28.11
C GLY A 834 3.08 -42.90 29.27
N SER A 835 4.22 -42.37 29.68
CA SER A 835 4.86 -42.83 30.92
C SER A 835 5.70 -41.72 31.55
N SER A 836 5.31 -41.27 32.74
CA SER A 836 6.21 -41.02 33.90
C SER A 836 5.63 -40.13 35.01
N ASN A 837 4.32 -39.83 35.04
CA ASN A 837 3.71 -39.18 36.19
C ASN A 837 3.05 -40.23 37.11
N MET A 838 3.14 -40.05 38.44
CA MET A 838 2.71 -41.04 39.44
C MET A 838 1.17 -41.22 39.55
N HIS A 839 0.45 -40.96 38.47
CA HIS A 839 -0.99 -41.13 38.31
C HIS A 839 -1.21 -42.28 37.32
N ASN A 840 -2.09 -43.24 37.63
CA ASN A 840 -2.14 -44.53 36.92
C ASN A 840 -3.04 -44.49 35.67
N ASP A 841 -3.09 -43.37 34.94
CA ASP A 841 -4.17 -43.05 34.00
C ASP A 841 -3.69 -42.33 32.71
N ASP A 842 -2.70 -42.87 31.97
CA ASP A 842 -2.15 -42.24 30.74
C ASP A 842 -3.17 -42.07 29.60
N ALA A 843 -4.19 -42.93 29.54
CA ALA A 843 -5.33 -42.78 28.64
C ALA A 843 -6.62 -42.80 29.45
N SER A 844 -7.13 -41.62 29.79
CA SER A 844 -8.34 -41.49 30.61
C SER A 844 -9.58 -41.28 29.74
N PHE A 845 -10.53 -42.20 29.82
CA PHE A 845 -11.89 -42.07 29.26
C PHE A 845 -12.92 -41.98 30.39
N GLU A 846 -12.52 -41.45 31.55
CA GLU A 846 -13.39 -41.38 32.74
C GLU A 846 -14.67 -40.61 32.42
N ALA A 847 -15.82 -41.20 32.72
CA ALA A 847 -17.14 -40.61 32.48
C ALA A 847 -17.47 -40.21 31.02
N ALA A 848 -16.61 -40.55 30.05
CA ALA A 848 -16.91 -40.36 28.62
C ALA A 848 -18.16 -41.14 28.20
N THR A 849 -18.92 -40.64 27.23
CA THR A 849 -20.17 -41.24 26.77
C THR A 849 -20.11 -41.52 25.27
N PHE A 850 -20.13 -42.80 24.89
CA PHE A 850 -20.22 -43.27 23.52
C PHE A 850 -21.65 -43.71 23.20
N ARG A 851 -22.40 -42.90 22.45
CA ARG A 851 -23.75 -43.25 21.97
C ARG A 851 -23.70 -44.03 20.65
N GLY A 852 -22.72 -43.74 19.79
CA GLY A 852 -22.38 -44.55 18.61
C GLY A 852 -21.54 -45.78 18.94
N THR A 853 -20.96 -46.39 17.92
CA THR A 853 -20.03 -47.52 18.05
C THR A 853 -18.68 -47.04 18.61
N ALA A 854 -18.12 -47.76 19.58
CA ALA A 854 -16.78 -47.50 20.10
C ALA A 854 -15.84 -48.65 19.70
N ASP A 855 -14.92 -48.39 18.77
CA ASP A 855 -14.02 -49.40 18.19
C ASP A 855 -12.55 -49.11 18.53
N PHE A 856 -12.00 -49.87 19.47
CA PHE A 856 -10.61 -49.83 19.91
C PHE A 856 -9.83 -51.06 19.44
N ASP A 857 -10.22 -51.69 18.33
CA ASP A 857 -9.55 -52.88 17.82
C ASP A 857 -8.05 -52.61 17.57
N LYS A 858 -7.19 -53.50 18.10
CA LYS A 858 -5.72 -53.43 18.02
C LYS A 858 -5.08 -52.19 18.67
N ALA A 859 -5.85 -51.40 19.41
CA ALA A 859 -5.27 -50.30 20.18
C ALA A 859 -4.31 -50.83 21.25
N SER A 860 -3.26 -50.08 21.56
CA SER A 860 -2.29 -50.41 22.60
C SER A 860 -2.26 -49.33 23.67
N PHE A 861 -2.25 -49.75 24.94
CA PHE A 861 -2.31 -48.89 26.11
C PHE A 861 -1.26 -49.33 27.13
N LEU A 862 -0.50 -48.38 27.69
CA LEU A 862 0.28 -48.63 28.90
C LEU A 862 -0.63 -48.66 30.13
N TYR A 863 -1.24 -47.52 30.48
CA TYR A 863 -2.31 -47.42 31.47
C TYR A 863 -3.59 -46.84 30.86
N ALA A 864 -4.76 -47.41 31.16
CA ALA A 864 -6.03 -46.93 30.65
C ALA A 864 -7.15 -46.95 31.71
N ASN A 865 -7.99 -45.91 31.69
CA ASN A 865 -9.09 -45.73 32.63
C ASN A 865 -10.43 -45.55 31.91
N PHE A 866 -11.29 -46.58 31.99
CA PHE A 866 -12.66 -46.59 31.50
C PHE A 866 -13.67 -46.64 32.67
N THR A 867 -13.38 -45.91 33.75
CA THR A 867 -14.27 -45.80 34.91
C THR A 867 -15.41 -44.87 34.55
N HIS A 868 -16.65 -45.29 34.83
CA HIS A 868 -17.85 -44.48 34.58
C HIS A 868 -18.14 -44.16 33.10
N THR A 869 -17.33 -44.65 32.16
CA THR A 869 -17.56 -44.54 30.73
C THR A 869 -18.88 -45.20 30.34
N THR A 870 -19.71 -44.53 29.55
CA THR A 870 -21.00 -45.06 29.09
C THR A 870 -20.86 -45.58 27.67
N PHE A 871 -21.14 -46.86 27.43
CA PHE A 871 -21.24 -47.43 26.08
C PHE A 871 -22.70 -47.78 25.79
N ALA A 872 -23.34 -47.05 24.88
CA ALA A 872 -24.73 -47.30 24.48
C ALA A 872 -24.86 -48.49 23.53
N GLN A 873 -23.88 -48.64 22.64
CA GLN A 873 -23.66 -49.85 21.86
C GLN A 873 -22.55 -50.70 22.49
N ASP A 874 -22.26 -51.85 21.90
CA ASP A 874 -21.18 -52.72 22.39
C ASP A 874 -19.81 -52.11 22.01
N ALA A 875 -18.82 -52.22 22.90
CA ALA A 875 -17.49 -51.66 22.71
C ALA A 875 -16.50 -52.74 22.27
N ALA A 876 -15.79 -52.52 21.16
CA ALA A 876 -14.85 -53.48 20.59
C ALA A 876 -13.41 -53.17 21.00
N PHE A 877 -12.67 -54.18 21.47
CA PHE A 877 -11.26 -54.13 21.85
C PHE A 877 -10.54 -55.38 21.33
N THR A 878 -10.89 -55.84 20.12
CA THR A 878 -10.35 -57.07 19.54
C THR A 878 -8.87 -56.90 19.25
N ASP A 879 -8.01 -57.86 19.62
CA ASP A 879 -6.54 -57.77 19.49
C ASP A 879 -5.92 -56.54 20.22
N ALA A 880 -6.65 -55.86 21.12
CA ALA A 880 -6.11 -54.72 21.87
C ALA A 880 -5.06 -55.17 22.92
N GLU A 881 -4.04 -54.35 23.18
CA GLU A 881 -2.98 -54.64 24.14
C GLU A 881 -2.99 -53.64 25.31
N PHE A 882 -3.10 -54.14 26.55
CA PHE A 882 -2.96 -53.36 27.78
C PHE A 882 -1.70 -53.84 28.52
N GLU A 883 -0.59 -53.12 28.37
CA GLU A 883 0.75 -53.57 28.77
C GLU A 883 0.98 -53.49 30.29
N HIS A 884 0.42 -52.49 30.98
CA HIS A 884 0.55 -52.34 32.43
C HIS A 884 -0.76 -52.53 33.18
N SER A 885 -1.72 -51.61 33.05
CA SER A 885 -2.97 -51.68 33.83
C SER A 885 -4.15 -51.05 33.10
N VAL A 886 -5.31 -51.70 33.15
CA VAL A 886 -6.58 -51.12 32.71
C VAL A 886 -7.64 -51.17 33.80
N VAL A 887 -8.41 -50.10 33.98
CA VAL A 887 -9.57 -50.07 34.87
C VAL A 887 -10.83 -49.97 34.05
N PHE A 888 -11.61 -51.05 33.97
CA PHE A 888 -12.93 -51.05 33.37
C PHE A 888 -14.01 -51.02 34.44
N ARG A 889 -14.85 -49.98 34.43
CA ARG A 889 -16.12 -49.95 35.16
C ARG A 889 -17.18 -49.16 34.38
N PRO A 890 -17.56 -49.66 33.18
CA PRO A 890 -18.44 -48.93 32.28
C PRO A 890 -19.88 -48.92 32.80
N ARG A 891 -20.60 -47.83 32.54
CA ARG A 891 -22.03 -47.69 32.79
C ARG A 891 -22.79 -48.12 31.53
N PRO A 892 -23.81 -48.98 31.64
CA PRO A 892 -24.68 -49.26 30.50
C PRO A 892 -25.62 -48.07 30.26
N ALA A 893 -25.86 -47.72 28.99
CA ALA A 893 -26.90 -46.74 28.66
C ALA A 893 -28.32 -47.27 28.91
N GLU A 894 -28.49 -48.60 28.79
CA GLU A 894 -29.74 -49.32 29.10
C GLU A 894 -29.55 -50.28 30.29
N SER A 895 -29.83 -51.57 30.12
CA SER A 895 -29.73 -52.64 31.10
C SER A 895 -28.33 -53.28 31.14
N GLU A 896 -27.79 -53.61 29.96
CA GLU A 896 -26.56 -54.38 29.77
C GLU A 896 -25.60 -53.67 28.78
N THR A 897 -24.29 -53.70 29.04
CA THR A 897 -23.24 -53.32 28.08
C THR A 897 -22.22 -54.44 27.92
N LEU A 898 -21.71 -54.64 26.69
CA LEU A 898 -20.71 -55.67 26.37
C LEU A 898 -19.40 -55.01 25.93
N VAL A 899 -18.32 -55.39 26.60
CA VAL A 899 -16.95 -55.06 26.23
C VAL A 899 -16.34 -56.31 25.58
N ASP A 900 -16.11 -56.26 24.27
CA ASP A 900 -15.51 -57.34 23.50
C ASP A 900 -13.97 -57.26 23.58
N LEU A 901 -13.35 -58.16 24.34
CA LEU A 901 -11.90 -58.28 24.53
C LEU A 901 -11.36 -59.50 23.76
N ASN A 902 -11.95 -59.86 22.63
CA ASN A 902 -11.53 -61.01 21.84
C ASN A 902 -10.07 -60.88 21.39
N ASP A 903 -9.28 -61.95 21.56
CA ASP A 903 -7.85 -61.97 21.21
C ASP A 903 -6.97 -60.87 21.91
N ALA A 904 -7.54 -60.05 22.80
CA ALA A 904 -6.84 -58.97 23.50
C ALA A 904 -5.80 -59.48 24.52
N VAL A 905 -4.80 -58.66 24.84
CA VAL A 905 -3.78 -58.93 25.86
C VAL A 905 -3.97 -57.99 27.04
N VAL A 906 -4.45 -58.49 28.19
CA VAL A 906 -4.67 -57.69 29.41
C VAL A 906 -3.69 -58.13 30.51
N ARG A 907 -2.64 -57.33 30.75
CA ARG A 907 -1.56 -57.71 31.66
C ARG A 907 -1.80 -57.37 33.13
N GLY A 908 -2.63 -56.38 33.42
CA GLY A 908 -2.94 -55.97 34.79
C GLY A 908 -4.15 -55.05 34.86
N GLY A 909 -4.59 -54.76 36.08
CA GLY A 909 -5.68 -53.81 36.34
C GLY A 909 -6.94 -54.45 36.93
N THR A 910 -8.10 -53.81 36.73
CA THR A 910 -9.38 -54.21 37.33
C THR A 910 -10.49 -54.25 36.29
N LEU A 911 -11.22 -55.36 36.23
CA LEU A 911 -12.48 -55.46 35.49
C LEU A 911 -13.64 -55.50 36.49
N GLY A 912 -14.46 -54.46 36.53
CA GLY A 912 -15.48 -54.27 37.55
C GLY A 912 -16.89 -54.06 37.03
N GLN A 913 -17.84 -53.88 37.96
CA GLN A 913 -19.25 -53.69 37.64
C GLN A 913 -19.71 -52.28 38.01
N PRO A 914 -20.64 -51.68 37.25
CA PRO A 914 -21.22 -50.38 37.57
C PRO A 914 -22.16 -50.46 38.78
N GLU A 915 -22.48 -49.32 39.39
CA GLU A 915 -23.43 -49.24 40.50
C GLU A 915 -24.88 -49.60 40.07
N GLN A 916 -25.22 -49.39 38.80
CA GLN A 916 -26.52 -49.65 38.20
C GLN A 916 -26.34 -50.30 36.81
N GLY A 917 -27.18 -51.31 36.51
CA GLY A 917 -27.07 -52.13 35.30
C GLY A 917 -25.93 -53.15 35.37
N ASP A 918 -25.65 -53.83 34.26
CA ASP A 918 -24.66 -54.91 34.18
C ASP A 918 -23.63 -54.69 33.06
N ALA A 919 -22.34 -54.91 33.37
CA ALA A 919 -21.26 -54.92 32.39
C ALA A 919 -20.77 -56.35 32.15
N PHE A 920 -20.67 -56.75 30.88
CA PHE A 920 -20.20 -58.06 30.46
C PHE A 920 -18.92 -57.95 29.65
N TYR A 921 -18.01 -58.91 29.84
CA TYR A 921 -16.70 -58.94 29.20
C TYR A 921 -16.53 -60.24 28.42
N ASP A 922 -16.30 -60.17 27.11
CA ASP A 922 -15.94 -61.34 26.29
C ASP A 922 -14.43 -61.44 26.12
N CYS A 923 -13.78 -62.33 26.88
CA CYS A 923 -12.33 -62.54 26.81
C CYS A 923 -12.00 -63.80 26.01
N THR A 924 -12.76 -64.09 24.94
CA THR A 924 -12.53 -65.26 24.13
C THR A 924 -11.21 -65.11 23.37
N HIS A 925 -10.35 -66.12 23.41
CA HIS A 925 -8.98 -66.08 22.87
C HIS A 925 -7.99 -65.08 23.49
N ALA A 926 -8.42 -64.21 24.40
CA ALA A 926 -7.56 -63.23 25.07
C ALA A 926 -6.41 -63.84 25.90
N GLU A 927 -5.36 -63.06 26.15
CA GLU A 927 -4.34 -63.33 27.17
C GLU A 927 -4.63 -62.47 28.40
N VAL A 928 -4.86 -63.11 29.55
CA VAL A 928 -5.20 -62.44 30.81
C VAL A 928 -4.14 -62.77 31.86
N ARG A 929 -3.57 -61.72 32.47
CA ARG A 929 -2.54 -61.88 33.52
C ARG A 929 -2.99 -61.47 34.93
N GLU A 930 -2.37 -60.44 35.52
CA GLU A 930 -2.58 -60.01 36.91
C GLU A 930 -3.79 -59.07 37.04
N ILE A 931 -4.95 -59.49 36.54
CA ILE A 931 -6.19 -58.70 36.66
C ILE A 931 -6.95 -59.03 37.94
N THR A 932 -7.62 -58.02 38.51
CA THR A 932 -8.57 -58.17 39.60
C THR A 932 -10.00 -58.14 39.04
N LEU A 933 -10.79 -59.17 39.34
CA LEU A 933 -12.22 -59.13 39.05
C LEU A 933 -12.93 -58.54 40.26
N ASP A 934 -13.46 -57.33 40.11
CA ASP A 934 -14.19 -56.64 41.16
C ASP A 934 -15.59 -57.26 41.33
N ASP A 935 -15.92 -57.64 42.57
CA ASP A 935 -17.19 -58.28 42.93
C ASP A 935 -18.18 -57.33 43.63
N ASP A 936 -17.84 -56.05 43.71
CA ASP A 936 -18.77 -55.00 44.11
C ASP A 936 -19.89 -54.88 43.05
N HIS A 937 -21.12 -54.66 43.50
CA HIS A 937 -22.32 -54.43 42.66
C HIS A 937 -22.74 -55.52 41.65
N CYS A 938 -22.17 -56.73 41.66
CA CYS A 938 -22.60 -57.84 40.78
C CYS A 938 -24.08 -58.25 41.00
N THR A 939 -24.93 -58.14 39.97
CA THR A 939 -26.32 -58.65 40.02
C THR A 939 -26.40 -60.15 39.74
N HIS A 940 -25.49 -60.68 38.92
CA HIS A 940 -25.29 -62.10 38.68
C HIS A 940 -24.13 -62.64 39.53
N GLY A 941 -23.84 -63.94 39.46
CA GLY A 941 -22.62 -64.46 40.05
C GLY A 941 -21.41 -63.91 39.29
N LEU A 942 -20.35 -63.46 39.96
CA LEU A 942 -19.16 -62.81 39.38
C LEU A 942 -18.74 -63.37 37.99
N PHE A 943 -18.48 -64.68 37.88
CA PHE A 943 -18.04 -65.30 36.61
C PHE A 943 -19.10 -65.39 35.51
N ASN A 944 -20.35 -65.03 35.78
CA ASN A 944 -21.37 -64.89 34.75
C ASN A 944 -21.31 -63.51 34.08
N HIS A 945 -20.45 -62.60 34.54
CA HIS A 945 -20.16 -61.35 33.83
C HIS A 945 -19.01 -61.51 32.82
N PHE A 946 -18.27 -62.62 32.88
CA PHE A 946 -17.05 -62.84 32.08
C PHE A 946 -17.18 -64.10 31.23
N ARG A 947 -16.82 -64.02 29.93
CA ARG A 947 -16.67 -65.18 29.06
C ARG A 947 -15.19 -65.47 28.82
N PHE A 948 -14.69 -66.50 29.48
CA PHE A 948 -13.35 -67.03 29.25
C PHE A 948 -13.42 -68.29 28.38
N CYS A 949 -13.22 -68.13 27.07
CA CYS A 949 -13.21 -69.25 26.12
C CYS A 949 -11.89 -69.28 25.36
N ASN A 950 -11.11 -70.35 25.54
CA ASN A 950 -9.75 -70.50 25.01
C ASN A 950 -8.76 -69.39 25.40
N THR A 951 -9.08 -68.61 26.43
CA THR A 951 -8.24 -67.58 27.06
C THR A 951 -6.96 -68.18 27.63
N ASP A 952 -5.82 -67.54 27.38
CA ASP A 952 -4.53 -67.81 28.03
C ASP A 952 -4.44 -67.09 29.37
N PHE A 953 -4.06 -67.80 30.43
CA PHE A 953 -3.99 -67.25 31.78
C PHE A 953 -2.56 -67.31 32.29
N HIS A 954 -2.01 -66.19 32.74
CA HIS A 954 -0.66 -66.11 33.33
C HIS A 954 -0.67 -65.31 34.64
N GLY A 955 -0.56 -65.96 35.79
CA GLY A 955 -0.57 -65.25 37.09
C GLY A 955 -1.95 -64.85 37.62
N PHE A 956 -3.03 -65.11 36.89
CA PHE A 956 -4.42 -64.85 37.33
C PHE A 956 -4.79 -65.62 38.61
N ASP A 957 -5.28 -64.92 39.64
CA ASP A 957 -5.60 -65.52 40.94
C ASP A 957 -7.03 -66.09 41.02
N PHE A 958 -7.19 -67.37 40.70
CA PHE A 958 -8.47 -68.08 40.94
C PHE A 958 -8.81 -68.27 42.43
N THR A 959 -7.88 -68.05 43.37
CA THR A 959 -8.06 -68.27 44.81
C THR A 959 -9.10 -67.33 45.39
N ALA A 960 -9.03 -66.04 45.02
CA ALA A 960 -9.94 -64.99 45.46
C ALA A 960 -11.41 -65.33 45.16
N HIS A 961 -11.68 -66.10 44.10
CA HIS A 961 -13.02 -66.29 43.57
C HIS A 961 -13.56 -67.74 43.68
N LYS A 962 -12.91 -68.61 44.46
CA LYS A 962 -13.31 -70.03 44.66
C LYS A 962 -14.77 -70.23 45.08
N THR A 963 -15.32 -69.32 45.88
CA THR A 963 -16.69 -69.40 46.36
C THR A 963 -17.69 -69.22 45.22
N TYR A 964 -17.42 -68.28 44.30
CA TYR A 964 -18.24 -68.05 43.11
C TYR A 964 -18.11 -69.21 42.12
N LEU A 965 -16.89 -69.67 41.82
CA LEU A 965 -16.66 -70.80 40.91
C LEU A 965 -17.38 -72.08 41.38
N ALA A 966 -17.38 -72.36 42.68
CA ALA A 966 -18.09 -73.52 43.22
C ALA A 966 -19.61 -73.43 43.03
N ARG A 967 -20.19 -72.21 43.07
CA ARG A 967 -21.63 -71.99 42.86
C ARG A 967 -22.02 -72.17 41.39
N ASN A 968 -21.20 -71.71 40.45
CA ASN A 968 -21.44 -71.86 39.02
C ASN A 968 -20.88 -73.17 38.44
N ASN A 969 -20.69 -74.20 39.26
CA ASN A 969 -20.20 -75.51 38.82
C ASN A 969 -18.88 -75.43 38.02
N TRP A 970 -17.99 -74.49 38.35
CA TRP A 970 -16.72 -74.24 37.66
C TRP A 970 -16.87 -74.00 36.16
N GLU A 971 -17.93 -73.31 35.77
CA GLU A 971 -18.18 -72.86 34.40
C GLU A 971 -17.71 -71.42 34.22
N ILE A 972 -16.86 -71.20 33.21
CA ILE A 972 -16.19 -69.91 32.94
C ILE A 972 -16.28 -69.48 31.48
N HIS A 973 -16.80 -70.34 30.59
CA HIS A 973 -16.82 -70.10 29.13
C HIS A 973 -18.16 -69.55 28.62
N THR A 974 -19.05 -69.19 29.55
CA THR A 974 -20.39 -68.65 29.28
C THR A 974 -20.65 -67.55 30.29
N PHE A 975 -21.33 -66.50 29.87
CA PHE A 975 -21.81 -65.41 30.72
C PHE A 975 -23.35 -65.35 30.71
N ALA A 976 -23.95 -64.40 31.42
CA ALA A 976 -25.39 -64.20 31.49
C ALA A 976 -25.94 -63.18 30.48
N ALA A 977 -25.09 -62.46 29.75
CA ALA A 977 -25.52 -61.45 28.78
C ALA A 977 -26.49 -62.05 27.76
N THR A 978 -27.59 -61.36 27.53
CA THR A 978 -28.63 -61.79 26.58
C THR A 978 -28.90 -60.70 25.56
N GLU A 979 -29.13 -59.48 26.00
CA GLU A 979 -29.49 -58.37 25.11
C GLU A 979 -28.26 -57.87 24.35
N ALA A 980 -27.10 -57.78 25.02
CA ALA A 980 -25.85 -57.34 24.39
C ALA A 980 -25.26 -58.35 23.38
N VAL A 981 -25.51 -59.66 23.54
CA VAL A 981 -25.03 -60.67 22.57
C VAL A 981 -25.86 -60.66 21.30
N ASP A 982 -27.17 -60.43 21.42
CA ASP A 982 -28.05 -60.30 20.27
C ASP A 982 -27.72 -59.04 19.45
N ARG A 983 -27.18 -57.97 20.08
CA ARG A 983 -26.67 -56.76 19.39
C ARG A 983 -25.34 -57.00 18.68
N SER A 984 -24.32 -57.51 19.35
CA SER A 984 -22.98 -57.74 18.77
C SER A 984 -22.92 -58.82 17.68
N GLY A 985 -23.90 -59.74 17.62
CA GLY A 985 -23.87 -60.84 16.65
C GLY A 985 -22.71 -61.83 16.84
N SER A 986 -22.03 -61.78 18.00
CA SER A 986 -20.86 -62.61 18.34
C SER A 986 -21.27 -64.06 18.59
N GLU A 987 -21.39 -64.87 17.52
CA GLU A 987 -21.59 -66.32 17.62
C GLU A 987 -20.27 -67.04 17.95
N THR A 988 -19.88 -67.06 19.23
CA THR A 988 -18.72 -67.87 19.65
C THR A 988 -19.03 -69.37 19.52
N GLU A 989 -18.33 -70.06 18.60
CA GLU A 989 -18.51 -71.50 18.42
C GLU A 989 -17.91 -72.32 19.58
N PHE A 990 -18.76 -72.92 20.42
CA PHE A 990 -18.37 -73.77 21.55
C PHE A 990 -18.08 -75.22 21.14
N THR A 991 -17.01 -75.44 20.36
CA THR A 991 -16.60 -76.81 20.04
C THR A 991 -16.01 -77.53 21.27
N PRO A 992 -16.22 -78.85 21.45
CA PRO A 992 -15.61 -79.57 22.57
C PRO A 992 -14.07 -79.56 22.57
N ALA A 993 -13.44 -79.23 21.44
CA ALA A 993 -11.99 -79.04 21.35
C ALA A 993 -11.57 -77.71 21.98
N ARG A 994 -12.26 -76.61 21.65
CA ARG A 994 -12.02 -75.28 22.23
C ARG A 994 -12.26 -75.28 23.74
N LEU A 995 -13.35 -75.90 24.20
CA LEU A 995 -13.64 -76.02 25.64
C LEU A 995 -12.64 -76.91 26.39
N GLU A 996 -12.14 -77.99 25.78
CA GLU A 996 -11.06 -78.77 26.39
C GLU A 996 -9.82 -77.91 26.63
N ASN A 997 -9.44 -77.08 25.65
CA ASN A 997 -8.28 -76.19 25.77
C ASN A 997 -8.51 -75.11 26.84
N THR A 998 -9.70 -74.49 26.84
CA THR A 998 -10.12 -73.48 27.83
C THR A 998 -9.85 -73.96 29.26
N TYR A 999 -10.38 -75.13 29.63
CA TYR A 999 -10.21 -75.66 30.98
C TYR A 999 -8.81 -76.21 31.25
N LEU A 1000 -8.06 -76.61 30.22
CA LEU A 1000 -6.65 -76.99 30.36
C LEU A 1000 -5.80 -75.78 30.74
N LYS A 1001 -5.99 -74.64 30.07
CA LYS A 1001 -5.29 -73.38 30.34
C LYS A 1001 -5.61 -72.87 31.75
N ALA A 1002 -6.89 -72.76 32.11
CA ALA A 1002 -7.32 -72.37 33.47
C ALA A 1002 -6.78 -73.31 34.57
N LYS A 1003 -6.76 -74.63 34.32
CA LYS A 1003 -6.17 -75.61 35.25
C LYS A 1003 -4.67 -75.37 35.44
N ASN A 1004 -3.92 -75.18 34.36
CA ASN A 1004 -2.47 -75.00 34.43
C ASN A 1004 -2.14 -73.73 35.24
N CYS A 1005 -2.81 -72.61 34.94
CA CYS A 1005 -2.66 -71.38 35.70
C CYS A 1005 -2.98 -71.56 37.20
N ALA A 1006 -4.13 -72.17 37.54
CA ALA A 1006 -4.47 -72.47 38.92
C ALA A 1006 -3.44 -73.37 39.62
N SER A 1007 -2.85 -74.33 38.89
CA SER A 1007 -1.79 -75.21 39.42
C SER A 1007 -0.49 -74.45 39.66
N ASP A 1008 -0.10 -73.57 38.74
CA ASP A 1008 1.13 -72.77 38.82
C ASP A 1008 1.05 -71.75 39.96
N PHE A 1009 -0.13 -71.15 40.18
CA PHE A 1009 -0.43 -70.27 41.32
C PHE A 1009 -0.53 -71.04 42.66
N GLY A 1010 -0.63 -72.37 42.63
CA GLY A 1010 -0.72 -73.23 43.81
C GLY A 1010 -2.15 -73.47 44.33
N ASP A 1011 -3.20 -73.06 43.61
CA ASP A 1011 -4.60 -73.39 43.95
C ASP A 1011 -4.99 -74.81 43.50
N ARG A 1012 -4.68 -75.75 44.38
CA ARG A 1012 -4.97 -77.18 44.19
C ARG A 1012 -6.44 -77.50 43.98
N LYS A 1013 -7.35 -76.75 44.61
CA LYS A 1013 -8.79 -77.03 44.54
C LYS A 1013 -9.33 -76.61 43.18
N ALA A 1014 -8.96 -75.42 42.72
CA ALA A 1014 -9.35 -74.92 41.41
C ALA A 1014 -8.78 -75.78 40.27
N ALA A 1015 -7.48 -76.13 40.34
CA ALA A 1015 -6.85 -77.02 39.37
C ALA A 1015 -7.57 -78.38 39.28
N ALA A 1016 -7.96 -78.99 40.40
CA ALA A 1016 -8.66 -80.27 40.39
C ALA A 1016 -10.03 -80.22 39.68
N GLU A 1017 -10.83 -79.16 39.92
CA GLU A 1017 -12.16 -79.04 39.33
C GLU A 1017 -12.11 -78.65 37.85
N PHE A 1018 -11.19 -77.76 37.45
CA PHE A 1018 -10.93 -77.47 36.03
C PHE A 1018 -10.42 -78.71 35.27
N PHE A 1019 -9.58 -79.54 35.89
CA PHE A 1019 -9.15 -80.82 35.32
C PHE A 1019 -10.34 -81.78 35.05
N ILE A 1020 -11.35 -81.79 35.92
CA ILE A 1020 -12.56 -82.60 35.71
C ILE A 1020 -13.34 -82.08 34.48
N LYS A 1021 -13.46 -80.77 34.32
CA LYS A 1021 -14.08 -80.14 33.15
C LYS A 1021 -13.29 -80.41 31.86
N GLU A 1022 -11.97 -80.23 31.87
CA GLU A 1022 -11.04 -80.59 30.78
C GLU A 1022 -11.32 -82.01 30.28
N MET A 1023 -11.36 -82.98 31.20
CA MET A 1023 -11.56 -84.39 30.84
C MET A 1023 -12.97 -84.70 30.33
N ALA A 1024 -13.99 -83.97 30.81
CA ALA A 1024 -15.37 -84.11 30.33
C ALA A 1024 -15.51 -83.66 28.87
N TYR A 1025 -14.88 -82.54 28.50
CA TYR A 1025 -14.87 -82.03 27.13
C TYR A 1025 -13.96 -82.86 26.21
N ARG A 1026 -12.79 -83.31 26.68
CA ARG A 1026 -11.96 -84.29 25.97
C ARG A 1026 -12.74 -85.55 25.59
N ARG A 1027 -13.64 -86.00 26.45
CA ARG A 1027 -14.53 -87.13 26.15
C ARG A 1027 -15.55 -86.77 25.06
N ARG A 1028 -16.22 -85.62 25.14
CA ARG A 1028 -17.16 -85.16 24.11
C ARG A 1028 -16.48 -84.99 22.74
N LYS A 1029 -15.28 -84.40 22.70
CA LYS A 1029 -14.43 -84.26 21.50
C LYS A 1029 -14.15 -85.60 20.82
N ASN A 1030 -13.62 -86.56 21.58
CA ASN A 1030 -13.31 -87.89 21.03
C ASN A 1030 -14.58 -88.68 20.63
N TRP A 1031 -15.74 -88.40 21.25
CA TRP A 1031 -17.02 -88.99 20.84
C TRP A 1031 -17.48 -88.47 19.48
N LEU A 1032 -17.45 -87.16 19.26
CA LEU A 1032 -17.79 -86.56 17.97
C LEU A 1032 -16.87 -87.14 16.87
N ALA A 1033 -15.55 -87.04 17.03
CA ALA A 1033 -14.58 -87.58 16.07
C ALA A 1033 -14.74 -89.09 15.80
N ALA A 1034 -15.28 -89.86 16.76
CA ALA A 1034 -15.54 -91.29 16.62
C ALA A 1034 -16.85 -91.61 15.89
N PHE A 1035 -17.91 -90.82 16.07
CA PHE A 1035 -19.28 -91.22 15.73
C PHE A 1035 -20.04 -90.25 14.80
N THR A 1036 -19.54 -89.05 14.51
CA THR A 1036 -20.11 -88.16 13.47
C THR A 1036 -19.50 -88.46 12.10
N ARG A 1037 -20.29 -88.33 11.01
CA ARG A 1037 -19.84 -88.52 9.62
C ARG A 1037 -19.50 -87.15 8.99
N GLU A 1038 -18.32 -86.64 9.27
CA GLU A 1038 -17.68 -85.58 8.49
C GLU A 1038 -16.60 -86.19 7.57
N GLU A 1039 -16.47 -85.68 6.35
CA GLU A 1039 -15.54 -86.17 5.32
C GLU A 1039 -14.06 -86.01 5.69
N ALA A 1040 -13.73 -85.21 6.71
CA ALA A 1040 -12.36 -84.82 7.05
C ALA A 1040 -11.60 -85.79 7.99
N VAL A 1041 -12.22 -86.83 8.56
CA VAL A 1041 -11.57 -87.68 9.58
C VAL A 1041 -11.14 -89.04 9.03
N SER A 1042 -9.82 -89.29 8.99
CA SER A 1042 -9.26 -90.55 8.51
C SER A 1042 -9.72 -91.77 9.34
N PRO A 1043 -9.82 -92.98 8.74
CA PRO A 1043 -10.22 -94.20 9.45
C PRO A 1043 -9.32 -94.54 10.66
N VAL A 1044 -8.01 -94.23 10.55
CA VAL A 1044 -7.01 -94.43 11.61
C VAL A 1044 -7.25 -93.48 12.78
N ASN A 1045 -7.63 -92.23 12.50
CA ASN A 1045 -7.91 -91.26 13.55
C ASN A 1045 -9.24 -91.56 14.26
N ARG A 1046 -10.24 -92.08 13.55
CA ARG A 1046 -11.51 -92.51 14.13
C ARG A 1046 -11.35 -93.68 15.11
N THR A 1047 -10.55 -94.69 14.75
CA THR A 1047 -10.25 -95.83 15.64
C THR A 1047 -9.46 -95.40 16.88
N LYS A 1048 -8.49 -94.49 16.74
CA LYS A 1048 -7.79 -93.87 17.89
C LYS A 1048 -8.75 -93.07 18.78
N ALA A 1049 -9.68 -92.30 18.20
CA ALA A 1049 -10.67 -91.52 18.93
C ALA A 1049 -11.60 -92.42 19.76
N ILE A 1050 -12.07 -93.55 19.20
CA ILE A 1050 -12.83 -94.56 19.95
C ILE A 1050 -12.04 -95.06 21.15
N GLY A 1051 -10.76 -95.42 20.96
CA GLY A 1051 -9.90 -95.88 22.06
C GLY A 1051 -9.75 -94.84 23.17
N LYS A 1052 -9.48 -93.58 22.80
CA LYS A 1052 -9.37 -92.46 23.74
C LYS A 1052 -10.70 -92.20 24.47
N TRP A 1053 -11.84 -92.26 23.76
CA TRP A 1053 -13.17 -92.11 24.34
C TRP A 1053 -13.51 -93.20 25.35
N VAL A 1054 -13.30 -94.48 24.97
CA VAL A 1054 -13.55 -95.63 25.85
C VAL A 1054 -12.66 -95.53 27.09
N GLY A 1055 -11.36 -95.29 26.92
CA GLY A 1055 -10.42 -95.15 28.04
C GLY A 1055 -10.81 -94.03 29.00
N ASN A 1056 -11.15 -92.85 28.48
CA ASN A 1056 -11.60 -91.72 29.29
C ASN A 1056 -12.93 -92.02 30.00
N LYS A 1057 -13.89 -92.67 29.35
CA LYS A 1057 -15.18 -93.07 29.95
C LYS A 1057 -14.99 -94.10 31.09
N VAL A 1058 -14.11 -95.08 30.89
CA VAL A 1058 -13.72 -96.03 31.95
C VAL A 1058 -13.12 -95.28 33.13
N LEU A 1059 -12.11 -94.42 32.90
CA LEU A 1059 -11.45 -93.64 33.95
C LEU A 1059 -12.41 -92.71 34.72
N HIS A 1060 -13.41 -92.15 34.03
CA HIS A 1060 -14.46 -91.34 34.68
C HIS A 1060 -15.33 -92.18 35.63
N GLN A 1061 -15.83 -93.31 35.14
CA GLN A 1061 -16.75 -94.17 35.90
C GLN A 1061 -16.04 -94.88 37.06
N THR A 1062 -14.80 -95.32 36.86
CA THR A 1062 -14.04 -96.06 37.87
C THR A 1062 -13.52 -95.16 38.98
N CYS A 1063 -12.78 -94.08 38.66
CA CYS A 1063 -12.10 -93.25 39.66
C CYS A 1063 -12.39 -91.75 39.57
N GLY A 1064 -13.32 -91.33 38.70
CA GLY A 1064 -13.57 -89.90 38.48
C GLY A 1064 -12.31 -89.15 38.06
N TYR A 1065 -11.55 -89.73 37.12
CA TYR A 1065 -10.28 -89.17 36.62
C TYR A 1065 -9.10 -89.17 37.60
N GLY A 1066 -9.21 -89.88 38.72
CA GLY A 1066 -8.18 -89.92 39.76
C GLY A 1066 -8.53 -89.08 40.99
N GLU A 1067 -9.63 -88.32 40.95
CA GLU A 1067 -10.00 -87.36 42.00
C GLU A 1067 -11.02 -87.88 43.02
N ARG A 1068 -11.80 -88.92 42.66
CA ARG A 1068 -12.95 -89.41 43.44
C ARG A 1068 -12.73 -90.82 43.98
N LEU A 1069 -12.04 -90.93 45.13
CA LEU A 1069 -11.74 -92.19 45.83
C LEU A 1069 -12.98 -93.09 46.01
N TRP A 1070 -14.12 -92.50 46.39
CA TRP A 1070 -15.35 -93.25 46.64
C TRP A 1070 -15.94 -93.95 45.40
N ARG A 1071 -15.64 -93.48 44.19
CA ARG A 1071 -16.04 -94.19 42.97
C ARG A 1071 -15.30 -95.52 42.81
N VAL A 1072 -14.01 -95.55 43.16
CA VAL A 1072 -13.21 -96.78 43.07
C VAL A 1072 -13.70 -97.82 44.08
N VAL A 1073 -14.00 -97.37 45.29
CA VAL A 1073 -14.58 -98.22 46.35
C VAL A 1073 -15.94 -98.78 45.91
N TYR A 1074 -16.81 -97.92 45.38
CA TYR A 1074 -18.12 -98.33 44.87
C TYR A 1074 -18.02 -99.33 43.71
N VAL A 1075 -17.16 -99.05 42.72
CA VAL A 1075 -16.96 -99.94 41.55
C VAL A 1075 -16.37 -101.28 41.96
N SER A 1076 -15.50 -101.29 42.97
CA SER A 1076 -14.97 -102.51 43.58
C SER A 1076 -16.09 -103.33 44.23
N ALA A 1077 -16.96 -102.69 45.02
CA ALA A 1077 -18.11 -103.35 45.64
C ALA A 1077 -19.11 -103.90 44.60
N VAL A 1078 -19.38 -103.14 43.53
CA VAL A 1078 -20.24 -103.59 42.41
C VAL A 1078 -19.60 -104.75 41.65
N THR A 1079 -18.28 -104.74 41.45
CA THR A 1079 -17.56 -105.84 40.78
C THR A 1079 -17.68 -107.12 41.60
N VAL A 1080 -17.41 -107.05 42.90
CA VAL A 1080 -17.61 -108.16 43.83
C VAL A 1080 -19.07 -108.64 43.80
N PHE A 1081 -20.02 -107.71 43.69
CA PHE A 1081 -21.41 -108.09 43.57
C PHE A 1081 -21.74 -108.87 42.30
N ILE A 1082 -21.34 -108.33 41.14
CA ILE A 1082 -21.58 -108.94 39.84
C ILE A 1082 -20.90 -110.31 39.75
N TRP A 1083 -19.67 -110.43 40.25
CA TRP A 1083 -18.95 -111.70 40.24
C TRP A 1083 -19.57 -112.71 41.19
N GLY A 1084 -20.01 -112.30 42.39
CA GLY A 1084 -20.81 -113.15 43.27
C GLY A 1084 -22.07 -113.70 42.59
N VAL A 1085 -22.76 -112.87 41.80
CA VAL A 1085 -23.91 -113.29 40.98
C VAL A 1085 -23.48 -114.25 39.86
N LEU A 1086 -22.39 -113.98 39.15
CA LEU A 1086 -21.87 -114.85 38.09
C LEU A 1086 -21.46 -116.21 38.64
N TYR A 1087 -20.75 -116.27 39.77
CA TYR A 1087 -20.43 -117.53 40.44
C TYR A 1087 -21.70 -118.30 40.81
N THR A 1088 -22.72 -117.60 41.30
CA THR A 1088 -23.98 -118.25 41.68
C THR A 1088 -24.74 -118.82 40.49
N THR A 1089 -24.76 -118.12 39.35
CA THR A 1089 -25.68 -118.43 38.24
C THR A 1089 -25.04 -119.14 37.05
N THR A 1090 -23.76 -118.91 36.79
CA THR A 1090 -23.08 -119.37 35.58
C THR A 1090 -22.06 -120.47 35.85
N THR A 1091 -21.72 -120.72 37.12
CA THR A 1091 -20.69 -121.70 37.48
C THR A 1091 -21.28 -122.92 38.16
N GLN A 1092 -20.48 -123.99 38.26
CA GLN A 1092 -20.87 -125.22 38.97
C GLN A 1092 -20.83 -125.04 40.50
N GLY A 1093 -20.61 -123.81 40.98
CA GLY A 1093 -20.49 -123.45 42.38
C GLY A 1093 -19.04 -123.42 42.88
N THR A 1094 -18.91 -123.31 44.19
CA THR A 1094 -17.63 -123.20 44.91
C THR A 1094 -17.54 -124.33 45.93
N THR A 1095 -16.34 -124.87 46.14
CA THR A 1095 -16.08 -125.93 47.13
C THR A 1095 -15.22 -125.38 48.26
N GLY A 1096 -15.61 -125.58 49.51
CA GLY A 1096 -14.90 -125.01 50.65
C GLY A 1096 -15.01 -125.82 51.93
N SER A 1097 -14.28 -125.38 52.97
CA SER A 1097 -14.34 -125.98 54.31
C SER A 1097 -15.77 -125.94 54.87
N SER A 1098 -16.08 -126.88 55.78
CA SER A 1098 -17.44 -127.31 56.13
C SER A 1098 -18.42 -126.17 56.38
N GLY A 1099 -19.25 -125.87 55.37
CA GLY A 1099 -20.30 -124.84 55.40
C GLY A 1099 -20.26 -123.87 54.22
N LEU A 1100 -19.13 -123.73 53.52
CA LEU A 1100 -18.92 -122.74 52.46
C LEU A 1100 -19.14 -123.27 51.04
N THR A 1101 -19.31 -124.58 50.86
CA THR A 1101 -19.62 -125.17 49.55
C THR A 1101 -20.97 -124.69 49.03
N THR A 1102 -21.00 -124.23 47.78
CA THR A 1102 -22.21 -123.86 47.04
C THR A 1102 -22.39 -124.74 45.81
N GLN A 1103 -23.64 -125.00 45.44
CA GLN A 1103 -23.97 -125.52 44.11
C GLN A 1103 -24.50 -124.37 43.25
N GLY A 1104 -24.12 -124.33 41.98
CA GLY A 1104 -24.63 -123.34 41.03
C GLY A 1104 -26.14 -123.45 40.87
N ILE A 1105 -26.82 -122.31 40.83
CA ILE A 1105 -28.28 -122.24 40.67
C ILE A 1105 -28.56 -121.87 39.22
N GLY A 1106 -29.26 -122.75 38.50
CA GLY A 1106 -29.56 -122.53 37.08
C GLY A 1106 -30.49 -121.34 36.87
N GLY A 1107 -29.95 -120.18 36.47
CA GLY A 1107 -30.70 -119.01 36.00
C GLY A 1107 -30.91 -117.89 37.04
N LEU A 1108 -30.94 -116.64 36.55
CA LEU A 1108 -31.05 -115.41 37.36
C LEU A 1108 -32.34 -115.34 38.21
N SER A 1109 -33.45 -115.94 37.76
CA SER A 1109 -34.72 -115.92 38.49
C SER A 1109 -34.65 -116.59 39.86
N ASN A 1110 -33.74 -117.55 40.02
CA ASN A 1110 -33.63 -118.34 41.25
C ASN A 1110 -32.81 -117.63 42.34
N LEU A 1111 -32.14 -116.50 42.04
CA LEU A 1111 -31.42 -115.68 43.01
C LEU A 1111 -32.33 -115.04 44.07
N LEU A 1112 -33.59 -114.75 43.70
CA LEU A 1112 -34.56 -114.09 44.58
C LEU A 1112 -35.25 -115.06 45.55
N SER A 1113 -34.96 -116.36 45.47
CA SER A 1113 -35.42 -117.34 46.44
C SER A 1113 -34.62 -117.23 47.75
N PRO A 1114 -35.19 -117.59 48.92
CA PRO A 1114 -34.46 -117.59 50.20
C PRO A 1114 -33.18 -118.43 50.14
N GLU A 1115 -33.23 -119.55 49.42
CA GLU A 1115 -32.10 -120.44 49.18
C GLU A 1115 -31.06 -119.79 48.25
N GLY A 1116 -31.53 -119.12 47.19
CA GLY A 1116 -30.69 -118.40 46.25
C GLY A 1116 -29.94 -117.23 46.88
N ALA A 1117 -30.55 -116.52 47.81
CA ALA A 1117 -29.92 -115.43 48.55
C ALA A 1117 -28.78 -115.94 49.46
N VAL A 1118 -28.96 -117.09 50.11
CA VAL A 1118 -27.91 -117.71 50.95
C VAL A 1118 -26.72 -118.17 50.09
N VAL A 1119 -26.99 -118.78 48.94
CA VAL A 1119 -25.95 -119.19 47.99
C VAL A 1119 -25.23 -117.97 47.40
N LEU A 1120 -25.98 -116.93 47.04
CA LEU A 1120 -25.41 -115.66 46.60
C LEU A 1120 -24.49 -115.10 47.69
N GLY A 1121 -24.92 -115.04 48.95
CA GLY A 1121 -24.09 -114.56 50.05
C GLY A 1121 -22.76 -115.32 50.21
N LYS A 1122 -22.76 -116.64 50.00
CA LYS A 1122 -21.53 -117.46 50.03
C LYS A 1122 -20.63 -117.21 48.82
N ASN A 1123 -21.21 -117.06 47.63
CA ASN A 1123 -20.44 -116.73 46.42
C ASN A 1123 -20.01 -115.26 46.37
N MET A 1124 -20.71 -114.38 47.06
CA MET A 1124 -20.30 -113.00 47.34
C MET A 1124 -19.08 -112.97 48.25
N TYR A 1125 -19.03 -113.83 49.28
CA TYR A 1125 -17.83 -114.01 50.09
C TYR A 1125 -16.66 -114.52 49.24
N PHE A 1126 -16.90 -115.55 48.41
CA PHE A 1126 -15.88 -116.05 47.48
C PHE A 1126 -15.36 -114.97 46.52
N SER A 1127 -16.27 -114.19 45.94
CA SER A 1127 -15.95 -113.06 45.08
C SER A 1127 -15.13 -112.00 45.81
N MET A 1128 -15.50 -111.64 47.05
CA MET A 1128 -14.76 -110.66 47.86
C MET A 1128 -13.32 -111.09 48.15
N VAL A 1129 -13.10 -112.34 48.56
CA VAL A 1129 -11.75 -112.85 48.88
C VAL A 1129 -10.90 -113.08 47.63
N THR A 1130 -11.53 -113.38 46.49
CA THR A 1130 -10.87 -113.52 45.18
C THR A 1130 -10.50 -112.15 44.62
N PHE A 1131 -11.42 -111.19 44.67
CA PHE A 1131 -11.20 -109.80 44.27
C PHE A 1131 -10.07 -109.14 45.05
N THR A 1132 -10.05 -109.28 46.37
CA THR A 1132 -8.97 -108.73 47.22
C THR A 1132 -7.67 -109.52 47.12
N THR A 1133 -7.66 -110.64 46.40
CA THR A 1133 -6.52 -111.58 46.28
C THR A 1133 -6.04 -112.14 47.63
N LEU A 1134 -6.83 -111.98 48.70
CA LEU A 1134 -6.47 -112.40 50.05
C LEU A 1134 -6.44 -113.92 50.18
N GLY A 1135 -7.33 -114.61 49.45
CA GLY A 1135 -7.30 -116.06 49.24
C GLY A 1135 -7.02 -116.89 50.49
N TYR A 1136 -7.94 -116.92 51.47
CA TYR A 1136 -7.78 -117.69 52.72
C TYR A 1136 -7.66 -119.22 52.52
N GLY A 1137 -7.84 -119.72 51.29
CA GLY A 1137 -7.75 -121.13 50.93
C GLY A 1137 -8.93 -121.98 51.43
N ASP A 1138 -9.93 -121.35 52.05
CA ASP A 1138 -11.12 -121.94 52.63
C ASP A 1138 -12.23 -122.21 51.60
N ILE A 1139 -12.14 -121.60 50.42
CA ILE A 1139 -13.09 -121.76 49.31
C ILE A 1139 -12.36 -121.70 47.95
N GLN A 1140 -12.72 -122.60 47.04
CA GLN A 1140 -12.12 -122.73 45.70
C GLN A 1140 -13.18 -122.87 44.61
N PRO A 1141 -12.94 -122.33 43.40
CA PRO A 1141 -13.88 -122.41 42.29
C PRO A 1141 -13.94 -123.82 41.67
N VAL A 1142 -15.14 -124.33 41.42
CA VAL A 1142 -15.36 -125.65 40.80
C VAL A 1142 -15.66 -125.49 39.32
N GLY A 1143 -14.85 -126.14 38.48
CA GLY A 1143 -15.01 -126.13 37.02
C GLY A 1143 -14.12 -125.12 36.29
N SER A 1144 -13.94 -125.32 34.99
CA SER A 1144 -13.11 -124.47 34.13
C SER A 1144 -13.64 -123.04 34.05
N THR A 1145 -14.96 -122.88 33.94
CA THR A 1145 -15.62 -121.56 33.88
C THR A 1145 -15.42 -120.76 35.17
N ALA A 1146 -15.58 -121.39 36.34
CA ALA A 1146 -15.38 -120.74 37.63
C ALA A 1146 -13.93 -120.32 37.84
N ARG A 1147 -12.96 -121.17 37.44
CA ARG A 1147 -11.53 -120.87 37.51
C ARG A 1147 -11.14 -119.72 36.56
N ALA A 1148 -11.69 -119.68 35.36
CA ALA A 1148 -11.48 -118.59 34.43
C ALA A 1148 -12.05 -117.27 34.97
N LEU A 1149 -13.28 -117.29 35.50
CA LEU A 1149 -13.90 -116.12 36.13
C LEU A 1149 -13.13 -115.63 37.35
N ALA A 1150 -12.62 -116.55 38.19
CA ALA A 1150 -11.76 -116.22 39.34
C ALA A 1150 -10.40 -115.63 38.94
N GLY A 1151 -9.79 -116.14 37.87
CA GLY A 1151 -8.58 -115.53 37.32
C GLY A 1151 -8.82 -114.10 36.80
N LEU A 1152 -9.94 -113.90 36.09
CA LEU A 1152 -10.39 -112.58 35.62
C LEU A 1152 -10.72 -111.64 36.78
N GLU A 1153 -11.40 -112.12 37.82
CA GLU A 1153 -11.75 -111.33 39.00
C GLU A 1153 -10.53 -110.90 39.79
N ALA A 1154 -9.60 -111.83 40.06
CA ALA A 1154 -8.38 -111.53 40.79
C ALA A 1154 -7.53 -110.51 40.03
N PHE A 1155 -7.46 -110.62 38.70
CA PHE A 1155 -6.78 -109.65 37.85
C PHE A 1155 -7.46 -108.26 37.90
N LEU A 1156 -8.79 -108.22 37.78
CA LEU A 1156 -9.56 -106.98 37.84
C LEU A 1156 -9.51 -106.33 39.23
N GLY A 1157 -9.53 -107.14 40.29
CA GLY A 1157 -9.39 -106.72 41.68
C GLY A 1157 -8.01 -106.13 41.97
N ALA A 1158 -6.94 -106.78 41.51
CA ALA A 1158 -5.58 -106.23 41.59
C ALA A 1158 -5.47 -104.87 40.88
N LEU A 1159 -6.08 -104.72 39.71
CA LEU A 1159 -6.12 -103.44 38.98
C LEU A 1159 -6.90 -102.35 39.74
N LEU A 1160 -8.05 -102.67 40.33
CA LEU A 1160 -8.86 -101.71 41.08
C LEU A 1160 -8.21 -101.31 42.42
N VAL A 1161 -7.54 -102.25 43.11
CA VAL A 1161 -6.73 -101.94 44.29
C VAL A 1161 -5.54 -101.05 43.93
N ALA A 1162 -4.84 -101.36 42.83
CA ALA A 1162 -3.79 -100.49 42.30
C ALA A 1162 -4.33 -99.09 41.96
N LEU A 1163 -5.57 -99.01 41.44
CA LEU A 1163 -6.25 -97.74 41.18
C LEU A 1163 -6.60 -96.97 42.48
N VAL A 1164 -6.97 -97.65 43.57
CA VAL A 1164 -7.15 -97.03 44.90
C VAL A 1164 -5.84 -96.41 45.38
N VAL A 1165 -4.73 -97.15 45.28
CA VAL A 1165 -3.39 -96.67 45.65
C VAL A 1165 -2.97 -95.50 44.76
N PHE A 1166 -3.25 -95.56 43.47
CA PHE A 1166 -3.00 -94.47 42.53
C PHE A 1166 -3.79 -93.20 42.92
N VAL A 1167 -5.08 -93.32 43.22
CA VAL A 1167 -5.93 -92.20 43.65
C VAL A 1167 -5.47 -91.60 44.99
N LEU A 1168 -5.09 -92.44 45.95
CA LEU A 1168 -4.53 -92.00 47.24
C LEU A 1168 -3.16 -91.34 47.07
N GLY A 1169 -2.28 -91.94 46.27
CA GLY A 1169 -0.96 -91.40 45.95
C GLY A 1169 -1.06 -90.04 45.27
N ARG A 1170 -2.02 -89.87 44.35
CA ARG A 1170 -2.32 -88.59 43.70
C ARG A 1170 -3.01 -87.58 44.63
N ARG A 1171 -3.59 -87.99 45.76
CA ARG A 1171 -4.10 -87.07 46.79
C ARG A 1171 -3.06 -86.69 47.84
N VAL A 1172 -1.99 -87.47 47.98
CA VAL A 1172 -0.93 -87.28 48.99
C VAL A 1172 0.33 -86.64 48.39
N ALA A 1173 0.62 -86.89 47.11
CA ALA A 1173 1.72 -86.26 46.37
C ALA A 1173 1.42 -84.81 45.92
N TRP A 1174 0.28 -84.26 46.33
CA TRP A 1174 -0.19 -82.92 46.01
C TRP A 1174 -0.38 -82.17 47.31
#